data_AF-Q1JXT2-F1
#
_entry.id   AF-Q1JXT2-F1
#
_cell.length_a   1.000
_cell.length_b   1.000
_cell.length_c   1.000
_cell.angle_alpha   90.00
_cell.angle_beta   90.00
_cell.angle_gamma   90.00
#
_symmetry.space_group_name_H-M   'P 1'
#
loop_
_entity.id
_entity.type
_entity.pdbx_description
1 polymer ?
#
loop_
_entity_poly.entity_id
_entity_poly.type
_entity_poly.pdbx_seq_one_letter_code
_entity_poly.pdbx_strand_id
1 'polypeptide(L)'
;MNRVRGFLHSAWLVLVVGFLSVPAGVWAQPETSSSNASRLIRVGLYDNPPKICRDTTGRPSGLFIDLLENMARSEGWQLEYVDCTWNDCLDKLQSGDIDLMPDVARTAARAQRFDFHTIPVVHSWSSLWSHKKIEISDWMDLKGKRIAILSGAVQQDALIRILNGFSIPFEQVPVNSMAEGFQAVVSGDADVTVANSFFGGIYGRRYGLRENPVIFDPSSLFYATTKGHNTAVLNRIDDYLSQWRSEQGSIYYQSLKQAMSRPPAPVLPRQWLRALISGAVLLLFLLIITALLRWQVRRKTEELRRFKQRFEYLQKASPVVLFNLALPTGRAPEVLWVSDNITRLFGFTPEQTYQPGWWQSIIHPGDLQQLEANMRSMPKIGHGSVEYRLYDNDGTLRYVREELQFLPATATSPAQVVGSWNDITTSREQQDQLSFLTHYDPLTQLPNRTLLHLQLQDALAHIETGQDQLAILNLDLDHFKKINETFGFDFGDKILRQTAGRLKHLLRLEDSIARMGADEFVIIIQGENIAELASSISRRILHRLGTPLNIEDQELIVTTSVGISLFPEDGADPETLLKNAEIARYAAKRQGRNRLHFFSSQLSDNVRENLVMESALRNAIERKELVLHYQPQLDLNSGDLVGVEALVRWQRPEIGLVPPGLFIPLAEEIGLINDIGLWVLEEACRQTIDWDRQGYHVPRMAVNLAVQQIESGHLPQQVLQILQYTGLPAQRLELEVTESAIMIEPKKAADALLEFQSMGIRLAIDDFGTGYSSLAYLKRLPLDRLKIDRSFVMDIGTNAGDDIISRAIINLSNSLGMDTVAEGIENTDQLEFLRREGCEIGQGYLFSKPLPADAVMAFMDKNPSDWS
;
A
#
# COMPACT_ATOMS: atom_id res chain seq x y z
N MET A 1 34.11 16.66 -75.52
CA MET A 1 34.22 18.13 -75.73
C MET A 1 33.79 18.84 -74.45
N ASN A 2 34.74 19.56 -73.84
CA ASN A 2 34.65 20.80 -73.06
C ASN A 2 33.55 21.04 -71.99
N ARG A 3 34.04 21.08 -70.73
CA ARG A 3 33.94 22.13 -69.69
C ARG A 3 32.59 22.81 -69.44
N VAL A 4 32.11 22.78 -68.19
CA VAL A 4 31.80 23.92 -67.28
C VAL A 4 31.70 23.34 -65.84
N ARG A 5 32.59 23.59 -64.86
CA ARG A 5 32.86 24.76 -63.98
C ARG A 5 31.85 24.98 -62.83
N GLY A 6 32.32 24.76 -61.59
CA GLY A 6 32.07 25.62 -60.41
C GLY A 6 30.92 25.26 -59.47
N PHE A 7 31.23 24.87 -58.22
CA PHE A 7 30.96 25.62 -56.98
C PHE A 7 31.38 24.77 -55.75
N LEU A 8 32.39 25.22 -55.00
CA LEU A 8 32.93 24.58 -53.81
C LEU A 8 33.33 25.67 -52.81
N HIS A 9 32.58 25.79 -51.72
CA HIS A 9 32.85 26.41 -50.40
C HIS A 9 31.80 25.73 -49.49
N SER A 10 32.04 25.23 -48.28
CA SER A 10 32.92 25.70 -47.21
C SER A 10 32.81 24.72 -46.01
N ALA A 11 33.81 24.82 -45.12
CA ALA A 11 33.81 24.43 -43.70
C ALA A 11 34.21 22.98 -43.34
N TRP A 12 35.04 22.70 -42.33
CA TRP A 12 36.09 23.37 -41.52
C TRP A 12 36.49 22.33 -40.44
N LEU A 13 37.73 22.39 -39.93
CA LEU A 13 38.27 21.82 -38.67
C LEU A 13 38.43 20.28 -38.52
N VAL A 14 39.65 19.71 -38.44
CA VAL A 14 40.65 19.63 -37.33
C VAL A 14 40.47 18.32 -36.52
N LEU A 15 41.38 17.33 -36.48
CA LEU A 15 42.82 17.19 -36.13
C LEU A 15 43.00 16.51 -34.74
N VAL A 16 43.92 15.54 -34.71
CA VAL A 16 44.85 15.16 -33.62
C VAL A 16 44.46 14.07 -32.60
N VAL A 17 45.27 13.01 -32.65
CA VAL A 17 45.69 12.12 -31.57
C VAL A 17 47.00 12.65 -30.98
N GLY A 18 47.20 12.55 -29.66
CA GLY A 18 48.52 12.26 -29.09
C GLY A 18 49.13 13.26 -28.10
N PHE A 19 48.83 13.03 -26.82
CA PHE A 19 49.73 12.92 -25.64
C PHE A 19 50.97 13.81 -25.41
N LEU A 20 51.10 14.14 -24.11
CA LEU A 20 52.29 14.42 -23.26
C LEU A 20 52.79 15.86 -23.09
N SER A 21 52.59 16.38 -21.87
CA SER A 21 53.55 17.23 -21.15
C SER A 21 53.28 17.22 -19.63
N VAL A 22 54.38 17.14 -18.87
CA VAL A 22 54.53 17.02 -17.39
C VAL A 22 54.46 18.42 -16.73
N PRO A 23 54.35 18.58 -15.39
CA PRO A 23 55.58 18.75 -14.61
C PRO A 23 55.55 18.20 -13.16
N ALA A 24 56.76 18.14 -12.60
CA ALA A 24 57.14 17.82 -11.23
C ALA A 24 56.96 19.00 -10.24
N GLY A 25 57.09 18.67 -8.94
CA GLY A 25 57.29 19.61 -7.81
C GLY A 25 56.05 19.71 -6.92
N VAL A 26 56.10 19.78 -5.59
CA VAL A 26 57.18 20.16 -4.66
C VAL A 26 56.88 19.53 -3.29
N TRP A 27 57.93 19.25 -2.53
CA TRP A 27 57.91 18.81 -1.14
C TRP A 27 57.39 19.89 -0.19
N ALA A 28 56.58 19.51 0.80
CA ALA A 28 56.55 20.16 2.10
C ALA A 28 56.11 19.15 3.17
N GLN A 29 57.03 18.85 4.09
CA GLN A 29 56.73 18.22 5.38
C GLN A 29 55.84 19.16 6.21
N PRO A 30 55.23 18.62 7.27
CA PRO A 30 55.68 19.07 8.58
C PRO A 30 56.13 17.89 9.44
N GLU A 31 57.35 17.99 9.96
CA GLU A 31 57.71 17.38 11.23
C GLU A 31 56.95 18.10 12.35
N THR A 32 56.39 17.35 13.30
CA THR A 32 56.75 17.54 14.71
C THR A 32 56.43 16.26 15.49
N SER A 33 57.48 15.78 16.13
CA SER A 33 57.58 14.82 17.24
C SER A 33 56.35 14.65 18.14
N SER A 34 56.05 13.41 18.51
CA SER A 34 56.33 12.94 19.87
C SER A 34 56.40 11.42 19.93
N SER A 35 57.48 10.93 20.54
CA SER A 35 57.60 9.55 21.00
C SER A 35 56.61 9.33 22.13
N ASN A 36 55.49 8.66 21.85
CA ASN A 36 54.70 8.01 22.88
C ASN A 36 54.69 6.52 22.57
N ALA A 37 55.09 5.71 23.55
CA ALA A 37 54.98 4.26 23.46
C ALA A 37 53.55 3.91 23.01
N SER A 38 53.43 3.21 21.89
CA SER A 38 52.12 2.85 21.33
C SER A 38 51.36 2.03 22.36
N ARG A 39 50.25 2.57 22.85
CA ARG A 39 49.41 1.90 23.85
C ARG A 39 48.79 0.67 23.21
N LEU A 40 49.19 -0.52 23.67
CA LEU A 40 48.52 -1.77 23.31
C LEU A 40 47.16 -1.83 24.03
N ILE A 41 46.10 -2.14 23.29
CA ILE A 41 44.75 -2.33 23.81
C ILE A 41 44.26 -3.69 23.31
N ARG A 42 44.08 -4.64 24.22
CA ARG A 42 43.47 -5.94 23.93
C ARG A 42 41.95 -5.79 23.87
N VAL A 43 41.36 -6.06 22.72
CA VAL A 43 39.94 -5.83 22.45
C VAL A 43 39.24 -7.18 22.31
N GLY A 44 38.18 -7.40 23.08
CA GLY A 44 37.36 -8.61 22.93
C GLY A 44 36.63 -8.65 21.58
N LEU A 45 36.74 -9.75 20.86
CA LEU A 45 36.09 -9.97 19.57
C LEU A 45 35.19 -11.20 19.63
N TYR A 46 33.88 -10.99 19.57
CA TYR A 46 32.86 -12.04 19.48
C TYR A 46 31.97 -11.81 18.26
N ASP A 47 31.33 -12.86 17.76
CA ASP A 47 30.53 -12.77 16.54
C ASP A 47 29.15 -12.17 16.81
N ASN A 48 28.94 -10.93 16.34
CA ASN A 48 27.66 -10.23 16.35
C ASN A 48 27.52 -9.30 15.13
N PRO A 49 27.48 -9.86 13.90
CA PRO A 49 27.39 -9.04 12.70
C PRO A 49 26.07 -8.26 12.67
N PRO A 50 26.04 -7.06 12.08
CA PRO A 50 27.13 -6.32 11.44
C PRO A 50 27.92 -5.43 12.41
N LYS A 51 27.66 -5.53 13.73
CA LYS A 51 28.27 -4.64 14.74
C LYS A 51 29.71 -5.04 15.05
N ILE A 52 29.96 -6.34 15.16
CA ILE A 52 31.26 -6.95 15.37
C ILE A 52 31.29 -8.26 14.59
N CYS A 53 32.20 -8.39 13.62
CA CYS A 53 32.37 -9.61 12.85
C CYS A 53 33.75 -9.65 12.19
N ARG A 54 33.97 -10.63 11.32
CA ARG A 54 35.12 -10.66 10.40
C ARG A 54 34.65 -10.44 8.96
N ASP A 55 35.42 -9.70 8.17
CA ASP A 55 35.16 -9.51 6.75
C ASP A 55 35.48 -10.78 5.93
N THR A 56 35.22 -10.75 4.63
CA THR A 56 35.50 -11.88 3.71
C THR A 56 36.97 -12.29 3.63
N THR A 57 37.89 -11.47 4.14
CA THR A 57 39.33 -11.74 4.22
C THR A 57 39.78 -12.22 5.60
N GLY A 58 38.85 -12.37 6.55
CA GLY A 58 39.09 -12.82 7.91
C GLY A 58 39.51 -11.72 8.90
N ARG A 59 39.48 -10.45 8.49
CA ARG A 59 39.90 -9.32 9.34
C ARG A 59 38.75 -8.83 10.22
N PRO A 60 39.01 -8.39 11.47
CA PRO A 60 37.99 -7.76 12.30
C PRO A 60 37.34 -6.57 11.57
N SER A 61 36.02 -6.51 11.60
CA SER A 61 35.22 -5.48 10.91
C SER A 61 33.84 -5.35 11.58
N GLY A 62 33.11 -4.29 11.23
CA GLY A 62 31.78 -4.01 11.76
C GLY A 62 31.76 -2.68 12.51
N LEU A 63 30.56 -2.18 12.83
CA LEU A 63 30.37 -0.82 13.35
C LEU A 63 31.33 -0.45 14.49
N PHE A 64 31.44 -1.28 15.53
CA PHE A 64 32.32 -0.97 16.67
C PHE A 64 33.80 -1.11 16.29
N ILE A 65 34.12 -2.04 15.41
CA ILE A 65 35.50 -2.28 14.99
C ILE A 65 36.00 -1.14 14.10
N ASP A 66 35.20 -0.72 13.12
CA ASP A 66 35.54 0.36 12.19
C ASP A 66 35.75 1.69 12.93
N LEU A 67 34.90 1.99 13.92
CA LEU A 67 35.05 3.17 14.76
C LEU A 67 36.33 3.12 15.58
N LEU A 68 36.58 1.99 16.26
CA LEU A 68 37.74 1.83 17.12
C LEU A 68 39.06 1.86 16.33
N GLU A 69 39.10 1.26 15.13
CA GLU A 69 40.23 1.30 14.22
C GLU A 69 40.56 2.73 13.76
N ASN A 70 39.55 3.56 13.50
CA ASN A 70 39.77 4.96 13.14
C ASN A 70 40.28 5.77 14.34
N MET A 71 39.74 5.54 15.55
CA MET A 71 40.25 6.16 16.78
C MET A 71 41.70 5.75 17.03
N ALA A 72 42.02 4.46 16.89
CA ALA A 72 43.36 3.92 17.10
C ALA A 72 44.39 4.52 16.14
N ARG A 73 44.03 4.75 14.87
CA ARG A 73 44.91 5.44 13.90
C ARG A 73 45.19 6.88 14.29
N SER A 74 44.19 7.61 14.78
CA SER A 74 44.34 9.00 15.21
C SER A 74 45.11 9.13 16.53
N GLU A 75 44.96 8.16 17.43
CA GLU A 75 45.58 8.15 18.76
C GLU A 75 46.90 7.37 18.85
N GLY A 76 47.29 6.65 17.78
CA GLY A 76 48.46 5.78 17.77
C GLY A 76 48.34 4.53 18.65
N TRP A 77 47.12 4.04 18.90
CA TRP A 77 46.89 2.80 19.66
C TRP A 77 47.21 1.56 18.80
N GLN A 78 47.75 0.52 19.42
CA GLN A 78 47.88 -0.81 18.82
C GLN A 78 46.74 -1.68 19.34
N LEU A 79 45.88 -2.15 18.43
CA LEU A 79 44.74 -3.01 18.77
C LEU A 79 45.13 -4.48 18.59
N GLU A 80 44.96 -5.28 19.65
CA GLU A 80 45.07 -6.74 19.60
C GLU A 80 43.68 -7.35 19.85
N TYR A 81 43.12 -8.00 18.83
CA TYR A 81 41.79 -8.60 18.95
C TYR A 81 41.88 -10.02 19.53
N VAL A 82 41.18 -10.24 20.64
CA VAL A 82 41.12 -11.54 21.33
C VAL A 82 39.77 -12.19 21.03
N ASP A 83 39.77 -13.30 20.29
CA ASP A 83 38.56 -14.06 20.00
C ASP A 83 37.99 -14.69 21.29
N CYS A 84 36.71 -14.45 21.55
CA CYS A 84 35.98 -15.00 22.69
C CYS A 84 34.48 -15.16 22.39
N THR A 85 33.78 -15.97 23.18
CA THR A 85 32.30 -15.96 23.20
C THR A 85 31.82 -14.81 24.08
N TRP A 86 30.54 -14.43 23.98
CA TRP A 86 30.00 -13.28 24.74
C TRP A 86 30.33 -13.33 26.25
N ASN A 87 30.08 -14.46 26.92
CA ASN A 87 30.34 -14.63 28.35
C ASN A 87 31.84 -14.69 28.65
N ASP A 88 32.61 -15.40 27.82
CA ASP A 88 34.06 -15.48 27.96
C ASP A 88 34.73 -14.10 27.81
N CYS A 89 34.23 -13.23 26.92
CA CYS A 89 34.71 -11.86 26.81
C CYS A 89 34.43 -11.03 28.08
N LEU A 90 33.26 -11.19 28.72
CA LEU A 90 32.95 -10.49 29.98
C LEU A 90 33.85 -10.95 31.13
N ASP A 91 34.13 -12.25 31.20
CA ASP A 91 35.02 -12.83 32.22
C ASP A 91 36.48 -12.41 31.99
N LYS A 92 36.93 -12.38 30.72
CA LYS A 92 38.24 -11.83 30.32
C LYS A 92 38.37 -10.34 30.63
N LEU A 93 37.29 -9.56 30.46
CA LEU A 93 37.29 -8.14 30.81
C LEU A 93 37.39 -7.94 32.32
N GLN A 94 36.73 -8.79 33.11
CA GLN A 94 36.81 -8.70 34.57
C GLN A 94 38.16 -9.14 35.12
N SER A 95 38.77 -10.18 34.56
CA SER A 95 40.10 -10.67 34.95
C SER A 95 41.25 -9.80 34.45
N GLY A 96 41.00 -8.91 33.49
CA GLY A 96 42.02 -8.03 32.89
C GLY A 96 42.80 -8.69 31.73
N ASP A 97 42.30 -9.81 31.20
CA ASP A 97 42.85 -10.49 30.02
C ASP A 97 42.56 -9.71 28.73
N ILE A 98 41.47 -8.93 28.71
CA ILE A 98 41.19 -7.92 27.69
C ILE A 98 41.01 -6.54 28.35
N ASP A 99 41.41 -5.49 27.63
CA ASP A 99 41.45 -4.12 28.12
C ASP A 99 40.17 -3.33 27.77
N LEU A 100 39.48 -3.72 26.70
CA LEU A 100 38.29 -3.06 26.18
C LEU A 100 37.33 -4.09 25.57
N MET A 101 36.05 -3.99 25.89
CA MET A 101 35.01 -4.80 25.27
C MET A 101 33.99 -3.91 24.53
N PRO A 102 33.82 -4.08 23.20
CA PRO A 102 32.80 -3.38 22.43
C PRO A 102 31.39 -3.97 22.61
N ASP A 103 30.36 -3.20 22.22
CA ASP A 103 28.95 -3.63 22.13
C ASP A 103 28.34 -4.14 23.46
N VAL A 104 28.69 -3.48 24.57
CA VAL A 104 28.20 -3.83 25.91
C VAL A 104 27.07 -2.90 26.35
N ALA A 105 25.92 -3.47 26.72
CA ALA A 105 24.84 -2.74 27.36
C ALA A 105 25.13 -2.47 28.84
N ARG A 106 24.91 -1.22 29.28
CA ARG A 106 25.09 -0.79 30.67
C ARG A 106 23.90 -1.21 31.52
N THR A 107 24.15 -2.03 32.54
CA THR A 107 23.15 -2.42 33.56
C THR A 107 23.65 -2.05 34.95
N ALA A 108 22.76 -1.97 35.94
CA ALA A 108 23.14 -1.68 37.33
C ALA A 108 24.18 -2.68 37.86
N ALA A 109 24.02 -3.97 37.56
CA ALA A 109 24.97 -5.01 37.94
C ALA A 109 26.33 -4.87 37.23
N ARG A 110 26.34 -4.48 35.95
CA ARG A 110 27.59 -4.28 35.19
C ARG A 110 28.32 -3.00 35.59
N ALA A 111 27.61 -1.91 35.91
CA ALA A 111 28.22 -0.67 36.41
C ALA A 111 28.93 -0.83 37.77
N GLN A 112 28.65 -1.91 38.50
CA GLN A 112 29.41 -2.28 39.69
C GLN A 112 30.78 -2.88 39.35
N ARG A 113 30.92 -3.55 38.20
CA ARG A 113 32.11 -4.32 37.76
C ARG A 113 32.95 -3.62 36.68
N PHE A 114 32.32 -2.77 35.87
CA PHE A 114 32.89 -2.18 34.66
C PHE A 114 32.60 -0.67 34.60
N ASP A 115 33.51 0.05 33.96
CA ASP A 115 33.31 1.45 33.56
C ASP A 115 32.87 1.52 32.11
N PHE A 116 32.10 2.56 31.81
CA PHE A 116 31.52 2.83 30.50
C PHE A 116 31.75 4.29 30.15
N HIS A 117 31.97 4.56 28.87
CA HIS A 117 31.90 5.93 28.36
C HIS A 117 30.43 6.42 28.35
N THR A 118 30.22 7.72 28.18
CA THR A 118 28.93 8.38 28.42
C THR A 118 28.05 8.49 27.19
N ILE A 119 28.64 8.68 26.00
CA ILE A 119 27.90 8.86 24.75
C ILE A 119 27.68 7.48 24.12
N PRO A 120 26.44 6.97 23.99
CA PRO A 120 26.23 5.65 23.43
C PRO A 120 26.71 5.55 21.98
N VAL A 121 27.32 4.42 21.62
CA VAL A 121 27.74 4.15 20.24
C VAL A 121 26.51 3.95 19.37
N VAL A 122 25.55 3.14 19.82
CA VAL A 122 24.30 2.91 19.10
C VAL A 122 23.22 2.39 20.06
N HIS A 123 21.96 2.58 19.70
CA HIS A 123 20.82 1.99 20.41
C HIS A 123 20.34 0.74 19.67
N SER A 124 20.03 -0.32 20.41
CA SER A 124 19.48 -1.56 19.86
C SER A 124 18.36 -2.08 20.74
N TRP A 125 17.39 -2.75 20.15
CA TRP A 125 16.31 -3.44 20.87
C TRP A 125 16.30 -4.91 20.49
N SER A 126 15.59 -5.71 21.27
CA SER A 126 15.39 -7.14 21.04
C SER A 126 14.04 -7.37 20.37
N SER A 127 14.00 -8.25 19.39
CA SER A 127 12.76 -8.71 18.77
C SER A 127 12.69 -10.23 18.74
N LEU A 128 11.45 -10.74 18.71
CA LEU A 128 11.17 -12.17 18.61
C LEU A 128 11.07 -12.59 17.15
N TRP A 129 11.65 -13.73 16.82
CA TRP A 129 11.66 -14.27 15.48
C TRP A 129 11.18 -15.71 15.48
N SER A 130 10.30 -16.03 14.54
CA SER A 130 9.71 -17.36 14.44
C SER A 130 9.56 -17.77 12.97
N HIS A 131 9.26 -19.04 12.74
CA HIS A 131 8.83 -19.47 11.41
C HIS A 131 7.51 -18.77 11.05
N LYS A 132 7.27 -18.47 9.76
CA LYS A 132 6.04 -17.81 9.28
C LYS A 132 4.73 -18.50 9.70
N LYS A 133 4.80 -19.75 10.16
CA LYS A 133 3.64 -20.55 10.60
C LYS A 133 3.27 -20.33 12.07
N ILE A 134 4.15 -19.72 12.87
CA ILE A 134 3.97 -19.54 14.32
C ILE A 134 3.67 -18.06 14.58
N GLU A 135 2.40 -17.72 14.75
CA GLU A 135 1.94 -16.34 15.01
C GLU A 135 2.19 -15.97 16.46
N ILE A 136 2.90 -14.85 16.65
CA ILE A 136 3.21 -14.26 17.95
C ILE A 136 2.87 -12.79 17.81
N SER A 137 1.67 -12.42 18.23
CA SER A 137 1.20 -11.03 18.28
C SER A 137 1.53 -10.38 19.63
N ASP A 138 1.50 -11.17 20.70
CA ASP A 138 1.68 -10.67 22.06
C ASP A 138 2.54 -11.61 22.94
N TRP A 139 2.70 -11.25 24.21
CA TRP A 139 3.46 -12.04 25.18
C TRP A 139 2.78 -13.37 25.55
N MET A 140 1.44 -13.42 25.57
CA MET A 140 0.64 -14.59 25.93
C MET A 140 0.78 -15.71 24.89
N ASP A 141 1.04 -15.36 23.62
CA ASP A 141 1.33 -16.31 22.54
C ASP A 141 2.59 -17.16 22.78
N LEU A 142 3.45 -16.74 23.71
CA LEU A 142 4.66 -17.47 24.12
C LEU A 142 4.40 -18.58 25.14
N LYS A 143 3.16 -18.71 25.62
CA LYS A 143 2.78 -19.74 26.58
C LYS A 143 3.09 -21.14 26.06
N GLY A 144 3.97 -21.83 26.76
CA GLY A 144 4.41 -23.20 26.46
C GLY A 144 5.32 -23.33 25.23
N LYS A 145 5.86 -22.22 24.69
CA LYS A 145 6.80 -22.26 23.56
C LYS A 145 8.23 -22.51 24.03
N ARG A 146 9.02 -23.15 23.15
CA ARG A 146 10.48 -23.27 23.27
C ARG A 146 11.13 -22.03 22.69
N ILE A 147 11.84 -21.27 23.51
CA ILE A 147 12.47 -20.01 23.09
C ILE A 147 13.99 -20.17 23.11
N ALA A 148 14.61 -20.08 21.92
CA ALA A 148 16.05 -20.00 21.76
C ALA A 148 16.56 -18.62 22.19
N ILE A 149 17.43 -18.60 23.21
CA ILE A 149 17.89 -17.36 23.85
C ILE A 149 19.39 -17.45 24.11
N LEU A 150 20.12 -16.40 23.75
CA LEU A 150 21.55 -16.28 24.00
C LEU A 150 21.83 -16.22 25.51
N SER A 151 22.62 -17.16 26.02
CA SER A 151 22.89 -17.28 27.46
C SER A 151 23.80 -16.16 27.98
N GLY A 152 23.45 -15.54 29.10
CA GLY A 152 24.19 -14.44 29.74
C GLY A 152 24.04 -13.07 29.05
N ALA A 153 23.14 -12.98 28.07
CA ALA A 153 22.82 -11.75 27.36
C ALA A 153 21.75 -10.96 28.12
N VAL A 154 21.73 -9.62 27.99
CA VAL A 154 20.74 -8.77 28.70
C VAL A 154 19.31 -9.12 28.28
N GLN A 155 19.16 -9.56 27.03
CA GLN A 155 17.90 -10.03 26.46
C GLN A 155 17.32 -11.22 27.23
N GLN A 156 18.16 -12.09 27.80
CA GLN A 156 17.72 -13.25 28.56
C GLN A 156 17.03 -12.81 29.87
N ASP A 157 17.70 -11.97 30.65
CA ASP A 157 17.17 -11.46 31.92
C ASP A 157 15.91 -10.63 31.71
N ALA A 158 15.89 -9.80 30.65
CA ALA A 158 14.75 -8.98 30.31
C ALA A 158 13.53 -9.82 29.93
N LEU A 159 13.72 -10.84 29.08
CA LEU A 159 12.64 -11.73 28.67
C LEU A 159 12.09 -12.53 29.85
N ILE A 160 12.96 -13.12 30.68
CA ILE A 160 12.55 -13.88 31.86
C ILE A 160 11.73 -13.01 32.82
N ARG A 161 12.19 -11.79 33.10
CA ARG A 161 11.48 -10.85 33.99
C ARG A 161 10.10 -10.49 33.46
N ILE A 162 9.98 -10.24 32.16
CA ILE A 162 8.70 -9.92 31.51
C ILE A 162 7.75 -11.12 31.61
N LEU A 163 8.18 -12.31 31.19
CA LEU A 163 7.33 -13.49 31.16
C LEU A 163 6.91 -13.95 32.58
N ASN A 164 7.82 -13.86 33.55
CA ASN A 164 7.48 -14.14 34.95
C ASN A 164 6.50 -13.11 35.53
N GLY A 165 6.64 -11.82 35.17
CA GLY A 165 5.71 -10.77 35.59
C GLY A 165 4.27 -11.01 35.14
N PHE A 166 4.09 -11.64 33.96
CA PHE A 166 2.79 -12.04 33.43
C PHE A 166 2.39 -13.48 33.78
N SER A 167 3.19 -14.21 34.56
CA SER A 167 2.98 -15.64 34.89
C SER A 167 2.85 -16.55 33.65
N ILE A 168 3.64 -16.29 32.60
CA ILE A 168 3.60 -17.02 31.34
C ILE A 168 4.66 -18.14 31.37
N PRO A 169 4.26 -19.42 31.39
CA PRO A 169 5.22 -20.53 31.34
C PRO A 169 5.83 -20.62 29.94
N PHE A 170 7.14 -20.87 29.85
CA PHE A 170 7.86 -21.12 28.60
C PHE A 170 9.04 -22.07 28.84
N GLU A 171 9.56 -22.69 27.79
CA GLU A 171 10.75 -23.53 27.85
C GLU A 171 11.95 -22.78 27.26
N GLN A 172 13.06 -22.74 27.99
CA GLN A 172 14.27 -22.05 27.55
C GLN A 172 15.20 -22.99 26.80
N VAL A 173 15.61 -22.59 25.59
CA VAL A 173 16.62 -23.27 24.78
C VAL A 173 17.87 -22.37 24.75
N PRO A 174 18.89 -22.64 25.59
CA PRO A 174 20.08 -21.81 25.65
C PRO A 174 20.94 -21.97 24.37
N VAL A 175 21.38 -20.86 23.77
CA VAL A 175 22.31 -20.85 22.61
C VAL A 175 23.55 -20.00 22.89
N ASN A 176 24.62 -20.21 22.11
CA ASN A 176 25.90 -19.48 22.26
C ASN A 176 26.08 -18.34 21.25
N SER A 177 25.25 -18.29 20.20
CA SER A 177 25.20 -17.18 19.24
C SER A 177 23.79 -16.91 18.73
N MET A 178 23.53 -15.72 18.18
CA MET A 178 22.24 -15.42 17.55
C MET A 178 22.03 -16.22 16.26
N ALA A 179 23.11 -16.59 15.56
CA ALA A 179 23.04 -17.47 14.40
C ALA A 179 22.57 -18.88 14.79
N GLU A 180 23.07 -19.43 15.91
CA GLU A 180 22.56 -20.68 16.49
C GLU A 180 21.09 -20.56 16.88
N GLY A 181 20.66 -19.41 17.44
CA GLY A 181 19.25 -19.15 17.75
C GLY A 181 18.34 -19.20 16.52
N PHE A 182 18.72 -18.54 15.42
CA PHE A 182 17.97 -18.66 14.16
C PHE A 182 18.00 -20.07 13.60
N GLN A 183 19.13 -20.77 13.67
CA GLN A 183 19.24 -22.14 13.20
C GLN A 183 18.37 -23.11 14.03
N ALA A 184 18.23 -22.90 15.34
CA ALA A 184 17.36 -23.69 16.21
C ALA A 184 15.88 -23.55 15.80
N VAL A 185 15.44 -22.37 15.36
CA VAL A 185 14.08 -22.18 14.84
C VAL A 185 13.90 -22.81 13.46
N VAL A 186 14.92 -22.71 12.59
CA VAL A 186 14.88 -23.32 11.25
C VAL A 186 14.86 -24.86 11.32
N SER A 187 15.57 -25.44 12.28
CA SER A 187 15.65 -26.90 12.50
C SER A 187 14.46 -27.47 13.30
N GLY A 188 13.67 -26.62 13.96
CA GLY A 188 12.51 -27.03 14.78
C GLY A 188 12.85 -27.36 16.23
N ASP A 189 14.09 -27.13 16.66
CA ASP A 189 14.56 -27.30 18.05
C ASP A 189 14.00 -26.21 18.98
N ALA A 190 13.67 -25.03 18.43
CA ALA A 190 12.95 -23.97 19.12
C ALA A 190 11.79 -23.44 18.26
N ASP A 191 10.76 -22.91 18.91
CA ASP A 191 9.60 -22.32 18.24
C ASP A 191 9.83 -20.83 17.92
N VAL A 192 10.63 -20.18 18.76
CA VAL A 192 10.91 -18.73 18.72
C VAL A 192 12.38 -18.52 19.07
N THR A 193 13.02 -17.50 18.52
CA THR A 193 14.33 -17.01 18.99
C THR A 193 14.31 -15.51 19.23
N VAL A 194 15.20 -15.05 20.08
CA VAL A 194 15.42 -13.62 20.32
C VAL A 194 16.63 -13.15 19.52
N ALA A 195 16.52 -12.02 18.82
CA ALA A 195 17.65 -11.37 18.15
C ALA A 195 17.62 -9.86 18.38
N ASN A 196 18.80 -9.23 18.30
CA ASN A 196 18.89 -7.77 18.33
C ASN A 196 18.46 -7.17 16.97
N SER A 197 18.06 -5.90 16.99
CA SER A 197 17.52 -5.18 15.82
C SER A 197 18.44 -5.13 14.60
N PHE A 198 19.77 -5.17 14.79
CA PHE A 198 20.74 -5.17 13.69
C PHE A 198 20.86 -6.56 13.05
N PHE A 199 21.10 -7.58 13.88
CA PHE A 199 21.26 -8.96 13.40
C PHE A 199 19.96 -9.47 12.78
N GLY A 200 18.82 -9.26 13.45
CA GLY A 200 17.51 -9.66 12.96
C GLY A 200 17.14 -9.00 11.64
N GLY A 201 17.29 -7.68 11.53
CA GLY A 201 16.92 -6.92 10.34
C GLY A 201 17.68 -7.33 9.07
N ILE A 202 18.93 -7.80 9.19
CA ILE A 202 19.76 -8.21 8.06
C ILE A 202 19.59 -9.70 7.75
N TYR A 203 19.65 -10.55 8.78
CA TYR A 203 19.76 -11.99 8.59
C TYR A 203 18.44 -12.73 8.68
N GLY A 204 17.43 -12.20 9.37
CA GLY A 204 16.16 -12.90 9.60
C GLY A 204 15.50 -13.40 8.32
N ARG A 205 15.48 -12.57 7.26
CA ARG A 205 14.96 -12.98 5.93
C ARG A 205 15.81 -14.06 5.24
N ARG A 206 17.13 -14.08 5.46
CA ARG A 206 18.03 -15.08 4.87
C ARG A 206 17.79 -16.47 5.46
N TYR A 207 17.44 -16.53 6.73
CA TYR A 207 17.01 -17.76 7.41
C TYR A 207 15.52 -18.09 7.18
N GLY A 208 14.79 -17.27 6.40
CA GLY A 208 13.37 -17.49 6.12
C GLY A 208 12.43 -17.22 7.29
N LEU A 209 12.93 -16.60 8.36
CA LEU A 209 12.18 -16.29 9.58
C LEU A 209 11.48 -14.94 9.47
N ARG A 210 10.37 -14.77 10.20
CA ARG A 210 9.69 -13.48 10.33
C ARG A 210 10.01 -12.85 11.68
N GLU A 211 10.12 -11.52 11.67
CA GLU A 211 10.09 -10.72 12.88
C GLU A 211 8.64 -10.67 13.37
N ASN A 212 8.47 -10.86 14.68
CA ASN A 212 7.19 -10.73 15.35
C ASN A 212 7.08 -9.32 15.98
N PRO A 213 5.87 -8.77 16.11
CA PRO A 213 5.62 -7.43 16.67
C PRO A 213 6.10 -7.22 18.11
N VAL A 214 6.47 -8.29 18.82
CA VAL A 214 6.97 -8.22 20.20
C VAL A 214 8.43 -7.75 20.23
N ILE A 215 8.61 -6.46 20.57
CA ILE A 215 9.90 -5.80 20.75
C ILE A 215 10.11 -5.46 22.23
N PHE A 216 11.31 -5.70 22.75
CA PHE A 216 11.64 -5.45 24.15
C PHE A 216 13.11 -5.09 24.37
N ASP A 217 13.40 -4.65 25.59
CA ASP A 217 14.76 -4.36 26.06
C ASP A 217 15.57 -3.37 25.18
N PRO A 218 15.08 -2.13 24.98
CA PRO A 218 15.88 -1.10 24.32
C PRO A 218 17.12 -0.81 25.18
N SER A 219 18.29 -1.03 24.60
CA SER A 219 19.59 -0.92 25.26
C SER A 219 20.51 0.02 24.49
N SER A 220 21.16 0.91 25.22
CA SER A 220 22.28 1.70 24.74
C SER A 220 23.56 0.88 24.82
N LEU A 221 24.33 0.84 23.74
CA LEU A 221 25.51 0.00 23.60
C LEU A 221 26.78 0.87 23.65
N PHE A 222 27.75 0.39 24.42
CA PHE A 222 28.97 1.12 24.78
C PHE A 222 30.20 0.22 24.63
N TYR A 223 31.38 0.82 24.65
CA TYR A 223 32.60 0.14 25.05
C TYR A 223 32.68 0.10 26.58
N ALA A 224 33.16 -1.02 27.12
CA ALA A 224 33.34 -1.22 28.55
C ALA A 224 34.81 -1.53 28.86
N THR A 225 35.27 -1.08 30.03
CA THR A 225 36.57 -1.44 30.61
C THR A 225 36.38 -2.01 32.01
N THR A 226 37.39 -2.70 32.55
CA THR A 226 37.40 -3.05 33.98
C THR A 226 37.27 -1.77 34.82
N LYS A 227 36.48 -1.81 35.89
CA LYS A 227 36.24 -0.64 36.74
C LYS A 227 37.54 -0.03 37.26
N GLY A 228 37.66 1.29 37.18
CA GLY A 228 38.84 2.06 37.55
C GLY A 228 40.03 1.94 36.59
N HIS A 229 39.89 1.22 35.47
CA HIS A 229 40.95 1.00 34.48
C HIS A 229 40.58 1.59 33.12
N ASN A 230 41.60 2.00 32.37
CA ASN A 230 41.47 2.52 31.00
C ASN A 230 40.47 3.69 30.84
N THR A 231 40.18 4.45 31.91
CA THR A 231 39.26 5.61 31.86
C THR A 231 39.68 6.64 30.82
N ALA A 232 40.98 6.84 30.61
CA ALA A 232 41.50 7.72 29.56
C ALA A 232 41.08 7.27 28.15
N VAL A 233 40.97 5.96 27.89
CA VAL A 233 40.50 5.42 26.60
C VAL A 233 39.01 5.71 26.43
N LEU A 234 38.21 5.49 27.48
CA LEU A 234 36.78 5.79 27.47
C LEU A 234 36.48 7.28 27.22
N ASN A 235 37.24 8.19 27.85
CA ASN A 235 37.08 9.63 27.62
C ASN A 235 37.41 10.03 26.18
N ARG A 236 38.48 9.47 25.59
CA ARG A 236 38.80 9.72 24.17
C ARG A 236 37.72 9.18 23.24
N ILE A 237 37.15 8.02 23.54
CA ILE A 237 36.02 7.46 22.80
C ILE A 237 34.84 8.46 22.82
N ASP A 238 34.51 9.05 23.98
CA ASP A 238 33.45 10.07 24.07
C ASP A 238 33.78 11.32 23.24
N ASP A 239 35.02 11.82 23.28
CA ASP A 239 35.44 12.99 22.47
C ASP A 239 35.19 12.74 20.97
N TYR A 240 35.63 11.58 20.46
CA TYR A 240 35.44 11.22 19.06
C TYR A 240 33.97 10.98 18.71
N LEU A 241 33.20 10.30 19.57
CA LEU A 241 31.78 10.08 19.31
C LEU A 241 30.99 11.39 19.33
N SER A 242 31.31 12.31 20.26
CA SER A 242 30.71 13.65 20.30
C SER A 242 30.98 14.41 19.00
N GLN A 243 32.23 14.39 18.55
CA GLN A 243 32.63 15.06 17.31
C GLN A 243 31.95 14.42 16.09
N TRP A 244 32.12 13.12 15.88
CA TRP A 244 31.62 12.44 14.68
C TRP A 244 30.11 12.44 14.58
N ARG A 245 29.38 12.38 15.69
CA ARG A 245 27.90 12.44 15.66
C ARG A 245 27.37 13.82 15.27
N SER A 246 28.17 14.89 15.43
CA SER A 246 27.82 16.25 15.01
C SER A 246 28.04 16.52 13.51
N GLU A 247 28.80 15.67 12.82
CA GLU A 247 29.18 15.85 11.41
C GLU A 247 28.51 14.79 10.52
N GLN A 248 27.57 15.18 9.65
CA GLN A 248 26.80 14.25 8.80
C GLN A 248 27.65 13.38 7.85
N GLY A 249 28.88 13.82 7.51
CA GLY A 249 29.81 13.09 6.63
C GLY A 249 30.82 12.20 7.37
N SER A 250 30.74 12.12 8.70
CA SER A 250 31.75 11.46 9.52
C SER A 250 31.83 9.94 9.29
N ILE A 251 32.95 9.36 9.73
CA ILE A 251 33.12 7.90 9.73
C ILE A 251 32.02 7.19 10.53
N TYR A 252 31.45 7.84 11.55
CA TYR A 252 30.33 7.30 12.32
C TYR A 252 29.10 7.03 11.46
N TYR A 253 28.62 8.03 10.71
CA TYR A 253 27.45 7.83 9.86
C TYR A 253 27.74 6.93 8.66
N GLN A 254 28.98 6.90 8.15
CA GLN A 254 29.38 5.97 7.09
C GLN A 254 29.36 4.52 7.57
N SER A 255 30.02 4.21 8.69
CA SER A 255 30.04 2.87 9.29
C SER A 255 28.64 2.45 9.77
N LEU A 256 27.85 3.36 10.33
CA LEU A 256 26.46 3.09 10.72
C LEU A 256 25.58 2.79 9.50
N LYS A 257 25.69 3.60 8.44
CA LYS A 257 24.97 3.36 7.18
C LYS A 257 25.38 2.02 6.58
N GLN A 258 26.66 1.68 6.56
CA GLN A 258 27.14 0.39 6.06
C GLN A 258 26.64 -0.77 6.91
N ALA A 259 26.67 -0.65 8.23
CA ALA A 259 26.11 -1.64 9.16
C ALA A 259 24.58 -1.78 9.01
N MET A 260 23.88 -0.80 8.44
CA MET A 260 22.45 -0.90 8.12
C MET A 260 22.15 -1.20 6.64
N SER A 261 23.16 -1.23 5.77
CA SER A 261 23.01 -1.35 4.31
C SER A 261 23.18 -2.79 3.82
N ARG A 262 22.48 -3.13 2.75
CA ARG A 262 22.60 -4.43 2.07
C ARG A 262 23.87 -4.48 1.19
N PRO A 263 24.58 -5.61 1.06
CA PRO A 263 25.71 -5.72 0.15
C PRO A 263 25.25 -5.62 -1.33
N PRO A 264 25.92 -4.82 -2.19
CA PRO A 264 25.54 -4.63 -3.60
C PRO A 264 25.97 -5.78 -4.53
N ALA A 265 25.31 -5.91 -5.69
CA ALA A 265 25.61 -6.88 -6.75
C ALA A 265 26.69 -6.37 -7.76
N PRO A 266 27.48 -7.25 -8.42
CA PRO A 266 28.64 -6.85 -9.23
C PRO A 266 28.31 -6.33 -10.66
N VAL A 267 29.11 -5.38 -11.22
CA VAL A 267 28.92 -4.72 -12.55
C VAL A 267 30.25 -4.65 -13.38
N LEU A 268 30.18 -4.67 -14.73
CA LEU A 268 31.32 -4.75 -15.70
C LEU A 268 32.01 -3.40 -16.10
N PRO A 269 33.29 -3.39 -16.57
CA PRO A 269 34.11 -2.16 -16.75
C PRO A 269 33.94 -1.37 -18.08
N ARG A 270 34.01 -0.03 -17.98
CA ARG A 270 33.71 0.97 -19.05
C ARG A 270 34.57 0.95 -20.33
N GLN A 271 35.78 0.41 -20.28
CA GLN A 271 36.72 0.43 -21.43
C GLN A 271 36.27 -0.44 -22.61
N TRP A 272 35.55 -1.53 -22.34
CA TRP A 272 34.97 -2.39 -23.36
C TRP A 272 33.84 -1.73 -24.15
N LEU A 273 33.12 -0.79 -23.53
CA LEU A 273 32.02 -0.09 -24.16
C LEU A 273 32.48 0.84 -25.30
N ARG A 274 33.65 1.47 -25.14
CA ARG A 274 34.19 2.44 -26.12
C ARG A 274 34.69 1.76 -27.40
N ALA A 275 35.37 0.62 -27.27
CA ALA A 275 35.89 -0.14 -28.42
C ALA A 275 34.77 -0.66 -29.34
N LEU A 276 33.64 -1.04 -28.75
CA LEU A 276 32.47 -1.52 -29.50
C LEU A 276 31.84 -0.43 -30.38
N ILE A 277 31.80 0.82 -29.88
CA ILE A 277 31.19 1.94 -30.61
C ILE A 277 32.02 2.29 -31.85
N SER A 278 33.35 2.33 -31.72
CA SER A 278 34.24 2.70 -32.82
C SER A 278 34.21 1.69 -33.97
N GLY A 279 34.14 0.39 -33.66
CA GLY A 279 34.03 -0.67 -34.66
C GLY A 279 32.72 -0.62 -35.45
N ALA A 280 31.63 -0.22 -34.79
CA ALA A 280 30.30 -0.15 -35.42
C ALA A 280 30.21 0.92 -36.52
N VAL A 281 30.85 2.08 -36.33
CA VAL A 281 30.78 3.21 -37.28
C VAL A 281 31.49 2.90 -38.61
N LEU A 282 32.67 2.28 -38.55
CA LEU A 282 33.43 1.93 -39.76
C LEU A 282 32.72 0.87 -40.60
N LEU A 283 32.10 -0.11 -39.92
CA LEU A 283 31.30 -1.14 -40.58
C LEU A 283 30.09 -0.55 -41.31
N LEU A 284 29.44 0.46 -40.71
CA LEU A 284 28.27 1.12 -41.27
C LEU A 284 28.58 1.81 -42.61
N PHE A 285 29.73 2.48 -42.70
CA PHE A 285 30.11 3.22 -43.91
C PHE A 285 30.36 2.29 -45.11
N LEU A 286 31.07 1.17 -44.89
CA LEU A 286 31.34 0.16 -45.91
C LEU A 286 30.06 -0.53 -46.42
N LEU A 287 29.09 -0.75 -45.53
CA LEU A 287 27.80 -1.34 -45.86
C LEU A 287 26.93 -0.43 -46.75
N ILE A 288 27.00 0.89 -46.57
CA ILE A 288 26.19 1.85 -47.34
C ILE A 288 26.59 1.85 -48.83
N ILE A 289 27.89 1.87 -49.12
CA ILE A 289 28.40 1.90 -50.51
C ILE A 289 28.07 0.61 -51.27
N THR A 290 28.23 -0.55 -50.62
CA THR A 290 27.86 -1.83 -51.22
C THR A 290 26.35 -1.99 -51.40
N ALA A 291 25.54 -1.42 -50.51
CA ALA A 291 24.09 -1.41 -50.64
C ALA A 291 23.62 -0.60 -51.86
N LEU A 292 24.24 0.54 -52.14
CA LEU A 292 23.83 1.47 -53.20
C LEU A 292 24.04 0.88 -54.61
N LEU A 293 25.16 0.19 -54.81
CA LEU A 293 25.45 -0.51 -56.08
C LEU A 293 24.55 -1.74 -56.28
N ARG A 294 24.29 -2.52 -55.21
CA ARG A 294 23.35 -3.65 -55.27
C ARG A 294 21.91 -3.21 -55.50
N TRP A 295 21.52 -2.04 -54.98
CA TRP A 295 20.17 -1.48 -55.11
C TRP A 295 19.79 -1.21 -56.57
N GLN A 296 20.71 -0.71 -57.39
CA GLN A 296 20.40 -0.31 -58.76
C GLN A 296 20.14 -1.50 -59.70
N VAL A 297 20.95 -2.57 -59.58
CA VAL A 297 20.77 -3.81 -60.33
C VAL A 297 19.52 -4.56 -59.85
N ARG A 298 19.32 -4.62 -58.52
CA ARG A 298 18.12 -5.16 -57.91
C ARG A 298 16.86 -4.45 -58.41
N ARG A 299 16.83 -3.12 -58.49
CA ARG A 299 15.60 -2.37 -58.79
C ARG A 299 14.86 -2.81 -60.07
N LYS A 300 15.58 -3.16 -61.14
CA LYS A 300 14.99 -3.58 -62.44
C LYS A 300 14.60 -5.06 -62.48
N THR A 301 15.44 -5.96 -61.96
CA THR A 301 15.10 -7.40 -61.87
C THR A 301 14.05 -7.65 -60.81
N GLU A 302 14.09 -6.88 -59.72
CA GLU A 302 13.05 -6.85 -58.71
C GLU A 302 11.78 -6.17 -59.23
N GLU A 303 11.72 -5.35 -60.27
CA GLU A 303 10.43 -4.76 -60.68
C GLU A 303 9.53 -5.81 -61.33
N LEU A 304 10.09 -6.64 -62.22
CA LEU A 304 9.39 -7.74 -62.87
C LEU A 304 9.19 -8.94 -61.95
N ARG A 305 10.20 -9.29 -61.14
CA ARG A 305 10.00 -10.23 -60.03
C ARG A 305 9.00 -9.69 -59.02
N ARG A 306 9.01 -8.39 -58.67
CA ARG A 306 8.01 -7.80 -57.78
C ARG A 306 6.65 -7.81 -58.41
N PHE A 307 6.46 -7.62 -59.71
CA PHE A 307 5.10 -7.70 -60.27
C PHE A 307 4.56 -9.14 -60.18
N LYS A 308 5.34 -10.13 -60.63
CA LYS A 308 4.96 -11.55 -60.56
C LYS A 308 4.83 -12.05 -59.12
N GLN A 309 5.82 -11.77 -58.28
CA GLN A 309 5.78 -12.07 -56.85
C GLN A 309 4.69 -11.27 -56.14
N ARG A 310 4.42 -10.00 -56.48
CA ARG A 310 3.29 -9.26 -55.90
C ARG A 310 1.99 -9.89 -56.32
N PHE A 311 1.82 -10.34 -57.55
CA PHE A 311 0.61 -11.06 -57.95
C PHE A 311 0.46 -12.39 -57.20
N GLU A 312 1.51 -13.21 -57.15
CA GLU A 312 1.54 -14.46 -56.37
C GLU A 312 1.36 -14.22 -54.87
N TYR A 313 1.92 -13.14 -54.31
CA TYR A 313 1.77 -12.73 -52.91
C TYR A 313 0.37 -12.20 -52.66
N LEU A 314 -0.19 -11.36 -53.55
CA LEU A 314 -1.55 -10.86 -53.44
C LEU A 314 -2.55 -12.02 -53.50
N GLN A 315 -2.30 -13.02 -54.35
CA GLN A 315 -3.10 -14.22 -54.43
C GLN A 315 -2.93 -15.11 -53.19
N LYS A 316 -1.70 -15.40 -52.75
CA LYS A 316 -1.43 -16.20 -51.53
C LYS A 316 -1.95 -15.54 -50.26
N ALA A 317 -1.84 -14.21 -50.16
CA ALA A 317 -2.30 -13.40 -49.05
C ALA A 317 -3.80 -13.07 -49.13
N SER A 318 -4.40 -13.16 -50.33
CA SER A 318 -5.85 -12.98 -50.49
C SER A 318 -6.57 -14.01 -49.62
N PRO A 319 -7.54 -13.57 -48.79
CA PRO A 319 -8.43 -14.48 -48.06
C PRO A 319 -9.51 -15.09 -48.95
N VAL A 320 -9.56 -14.67 -50.22
CA VAL A 320 -10.55 -15.10 -51.20
C VAL A 320 -9.90 -16.02 -52.23
N VAL A 321 -10.48 -17.19 -52.45
CA VAL A 321 -10.12 -18.09 -53.55
C VAL A 321 -10.78 -17.57 -54.82
N LEU A 322 -10.00 -17.36 -55.88
CA LEU A 322 -10.49 -16.99 -57.19
C LEU A 322 -10.50 -18.23 -58.09
N PHE A 323 -11.55 -18.40 -58.88
CA PHE A 323 -11.62 -19.50 -59.83
C PHE A 323 -12.28 -19.05 -61.12
N ASN A 324 -12.03 -19.82 -62.17
CA ASN A 324 -12.60 -19.65 -63.48
C ASN A 324 -13.14 -21.00 -63.96
N LEU A 325 -14.38 -21.03 -64.40
CA LEU A 325 -15.08 -22.20 -64.90
C LEU A 325 -15.42 -22.01 -66.37
N ALA A 326 -15.30 -23.05 -67.18
CA ALA A 326 -15.93 -23.14 -68.49
C ALA A 326 -17.34 -23.71 -68.34
N LEU A 327 -18.28 -23.15 -69.11
CA LEU A 327 -19.66 -23.63 -69.25
C LEU A 327 -19.92 -24.14 -70.68
N PRO A 328 -19.42 -25.35 -71.02
CA PRO A 328 -19.71 -25.97 -72.30
C PRO A 328 -21.20 -26.36 -72.42
N THR A 329 -21.79 -26.09 -73.59
CA THR A 329 -23.22 -26.37 -73.85
C THR A 329 -23.54 -27.86 -73.69
N GLY A 330 -24.48 -28.18 -72.79
CA GLY A 330 -24.96 -29.56 -72.57
C GLY A 330 -24.02 -30.46 -71.75
N ARG A 331 -23.00 -29.91 -71.10
CA ARG A 331 -22.10 -30.61 -70.17
C ARG A 331 -22.05 -29.89 -68.81
N ALA A 332 -21.49 -30.57 -67.80
CA ALA A 332 -21.25 -29.97 -66.50
C ALA A 332 -20.16 -28.88 -66.59
N PRO A 333 -20.15 -27.89 -65.66
CA PRO A 333 -19.09 -26.90 -65.56
C PRO A 333 -17.72 -27.56 -65.36
N GLU A 334 -16.69 -27.02 -66.01
CA GLU A 334 -15.31 -27.49 -65.91
C GLU A 334 -14.42 -26.39 -65.31
N VAL A 335 -13.61 -26.72 -64.30
CA VAL A 335 -12.72 -25.75 -63.68
C VAL A 335 -11.52 -25.52 -64.61
N LEU A 336 -11.34 -24.29 -65.11
CA LEU A 336 -10.21 -23.91 -65.96
C LEU A 336 -8.98 -23.53 -65.14
N TRP A 337 -9.20 -22.84 -64.03
CA TRP A 337 -8.16 -22.36 -63.15
C TRP A 337 -8.75 -22.05 -61.78
N VAL A 338 -7.99 -22.36 -60.73
CA VAL A 338 -8.26 -21.93 -59.36
C VAL A 338 -6.99 -21.35 -58.77
N SER A 339 -7.13 -20.40 -57.86
CA SER A 339 -6.00 -19.82 -57.18
C SER A 339 -5.38 -20.78 -56.16
N ASP A 340 -4.04 -20.84 -56.14
CA ASP A 340 -3.26 -21.73 -55.26
C ASP A 340 -3.54 -21.55 -53.75
N ASN A 341 -4.11 -20.41 -53.34
CA ASN A 341 -4.47 -20.17 -51.95
C ASN A 341 -5.61 -21.07 -51.45
N ILE A 342 -6.32 -21.80 -52.32
CA ILE A 342 -7.31 -22.81 -51.92
C ILE A 342 -6.71 -23.90 -51.03
N THR A 343 -5.43 -24.24 -51.22
CA THR A 343 -4.72 -25.21 -50.37
C THR A 343 -4.53 -24.69 -48.96
N ARG A 344 -4.21 -23.40 -48.81
CA ARG A 344 -4.07 -22.79 -47.49
C ARG A 344 -5.41 -22.57 -46.81
N LEU A 345 -6.42 -22.16 -47.57
CA LEU A 345 -7.71 -21.73 -47.03
C LEU A 345 -8.65 -22.91 -46.75
N PHE A 346 -8.62 -23.95 -47.58
CA PHE A 346 -9.55 -25.09 -47.49
C PHE A 346 -8.86 -26.46 -47.56
N GLY A 347 -7.52 -26.51 -47.60
CA GLY A 347 -6.75 -27.76 -47.60
C GLY A 347 -6.71 -28.51 -48.94
N PHE A 348 -7.44 -28.05 -49.96
CA PHE A 348 -7.49 -28.69 -51.27
C PHE A 348 -6.34 -28.24 -52.17
N THR A 349 -5.74 -29.17 -52.88
CA THR A 349 -4.81 -28.87 -53.98
C THR A 349 -5.58 -28.39 -55.22
N PRO A 350 -5.04 -27.46 -56.03
CA PRO A 350 -5.67 -27.06 -57.29
C PRO A 350 -6.02 -28.27 -58.17
N GLU A 351 -5.16 -29.29 -58.18
CA GLU A 351 -5.33 -30.51 -58.95
C GLU A 351 -6.59 -31.31 -58.56
N GLN A 352 -6.97 -31.32 -57.29
CA GLN A 352 -8.21 -31.96 -56.83
C GLN A 352 -9.44 -31.26 -57.38
N THR A 353 -9.39 -29.93 -57.55
CA THR A 353 -10.53 -29.14 -58.02
C THR A 353 -10.92 -29.42 -59.47
N TYR A 354 -9.97 -29.92 -60.29
CA TYR A 354 -10.20 -30.26 -61.68
C TYR A 354 -10.91 -31.61 -61.88
N GLN A 355 -11.10 -32.39 -60.81
CA GLN A 355 -11.75 -33.70 -60.89
C GLN A 355 -13.27 -33.53 -61.12
N PRO A 356 -13.87 -34.27 -62.07
CA PRO A 356 -15.32 -34.23 -62.29
C PRO A 356 -16.09 -34.61 -61.01
N GLY A 357 -17.09 -33.81 -60.64
CA GLY A 357 -17.92 -34.08 -59.46
C GLY A 357 -17.34 -33.61 -58.12
N TRP A 358 -16.13 -33.05 -58.11
CA TRP A 358 -15.45 -32.68 -56.87
C TRP A 358 -16.22 -31.64 -56.05
N TRP A 359 -16.67 -30.55 -56.66
CA TRP A 359 -17.32 -29.46 -55.94
C TRP A 359 -18.64 -29.90 -55.29
N GLN A 360 -19.39 -30.84 -55.89
CA GLN A 360 -20.59 -31.41 -55.29
C GLN A 360 -20.27 -32.27 -54.05
N SER A 361 -19.10 -32.90 -54.01
CA SER A 361 -18.71 -33.80 -52.91
C SER A 361 -18.37 -33.06 -51.62
N ILE A 362 -17.99 -31.79 -51.70
CA ILE A 362 -17.59 -30.99 -50.55
C ILE A 362 -18.71 -30.11 -50.00
N ILE A 363 -19.79 -29.89 -50.75
CA ILE A 363 -20.92 -29.05 -50.31
C ILE A 363 -21.77 -29.79 -49.29
N HIS A 364 -22.27 -29.07 -48.27
CA HIS A 364 -23.20 -29.62 -47.31
C HIS A 364 -24.49 -30.10 -48.00
N PRO A 365 -24.99 -31.32 -47.75
CA PRO A 365 -26.11 -31.92 -48.50
C PRO A 365 -27.39 -31.07 -48.55
N GLY A 366 -27.66 -30.30 -47.49
CA GLY A 366 -28.82 -29.39 -47.42
C GLY A 366 -28.76 -28.19 -48.38
N ASP A 367 -27.58 -27.85 -48.91
CA ASP A 367 -27.37 -26.63 -49.70
C ASP A 367 -27.17 -26.96 -51.21
N LEU A 368 -26.89 -28.22 -51.55
CA LEU A 368 -26.49 -28.68 -52.89
C LEU A 368 -27.56 -28.44 -53.97
N GLN A 369 -28.82 -28.77 -53.69
CA GLN A 369 -29.91 -28.66 -54.67
C GLN A 369 -30.14 -27.20 -55.10
N GLN A 370 -30.01 -26.26 -54.17
CA GLN A 370 -30.18 -24.84 -54.44
C GLN A 370 -29.02 -24.29 -55.27
N LEU A 371 -27.78 -24.72 -54.99
CA LEU A 371 -26.59 -24.27 -55.71
C LEU A 371 -26.57 -24.75 -57.17
N GLU A 372 -26.98 -26.00 -57.42
CA GLU A 372 -27.13 -26.50 -58.79
C GLU A 372 -28.19 -25.72 -59.59
N ALA A 373 -29.31 -25.36 -58.95
CA ALA A 373 -30.34 -24.54 -59.58
C ALA A 373 -29.82 -23.13 -59.92
N ASN A 374 -29.09 -22.51 -58.98
CA ASN A 374 -28.46 -21.21 -59.19
C ASN A 374 -27.48 -21.25 -60.37
N MET A 375 -26.58 -22.23 -60.41
CA MET A 375 -25.58 -22.38 -61.48
C MET A 375 -26.24 -22.52 -62.88
N ARG A 376 -27.33 -23.28 -63.00
CA ARG A 376 -28.07 -23.43 -64.27
C ARG A 376 -28.73 -22.12 -64.73
N SER A 377 -29.07 -21.24 -63.79
CA SER A 377 -29.70 -19.96 -64.09
C SER A 377 -28.70 -18.82 -64.39
N MET A 378 -27.40 -19.01 -64.12
CA MET A 378 -26.36 -17.99 -64.30
C MET A 378 -26.29 -17.35 -65.69
N PRO A 379 -26.44 -18.08 -66.82
CA PRO A 379 -26.46 -17.46 -68.15
C PRO A 379 -27.61 -16.45 -68.36
N LYS A 380 -28.69 -16.55 -67.57
CA LYS A 380 -29.83 -15.63 -67.63
C LYS A 380 -29.68 -14.45 -66.66
N ILE A 381 -29.08 -14.68 -65.49
CA ILE A 381 -28.96 -13.68 -64.41
C ILE A 381 -27.69 -12.81 -64.58
N GLY A 382 -26.63 -13.37 -65.14
CA GLY A 382 -25.37 -12.69 -65.44
C GLY A 382 -24.41 -12.53 -64.26
N HIS A 383 -24.90 -12.47 -63.02
CA HIS A 383 -24.12 -12.41 -61.78
C HIS A 383 -24.92 -13.03 -60.61
N GLY A 384 -24.25 -13.41 -59.52
CA GLY A 384 -24.94 -13.94 -58.34
C GLY A 384 -24.05 -13.98 -57.10
N SER A 385 -24.67 -13.81 -55.94
CA SER A 385 -24.05 -13.94 -54.62
C SER A 385 -24.82 -14.98 -53.81
N VAL A 386 -24.13 -15.94 -53.21
CA VAL A 386 -24.76 -17.00 -52.40
C VAL A 386 -23.89 -17.37 -51.20
N GLU A 387 -24.52 -17.61 -50.05
CA GLU A 387 -23.87 -18.16 -48.87
C GLU A 387 -24.31 -19.61 -48.67
N TYR A 388 -23.35 -20.49 -48.40
CA TYR A 388 -23.62 -21.90 -48.16
C TYR A 388 -22.52 -22.56 -47.32
N ARG A 389 -22.77 -23.80 -46.92
CA ARG A 389 -21.83 -24.58 -46.14
C ARG A 389 -21.11 -25.60 -47.02
N LEU A 390 -19.82 -25.76 -46.77
CA LEU A 390 -19.00 -26.82 -47.34
C LEU A 390 -18.08 -27.43 -46.29
N TYR A 391 -17.50 -28.57 -46.61
CA TYR A 391 -16.47 -29.22 -45.82
C TYR A 391 -15.11 -28.92 -46.44
N ASP A 392 -14.15 -28.48 -45.61
CA ASP A 392 -12.75 -28.41 -46.03
C ASP A 392 -12.14 -29.81 -46.14
N ASN A 393 -10.88 -29.89 -46.59
CA ASN A 393 -10.21 -31.17 -46.81
C ASN A 393 -10.04 -32.01 -45.53
N ASP A 394 -10.10 -31.38 -44.35
CA ASP A 394 -10.03 -32.06 -43.05
C ASP A 394 -11.41 -32.49 -42.53
N GLY A 395 -12.48 -32.19 -43.28
CA GLY A 395 -13.86 -32.49 -42.91
C GLY A 395 -14.49 -31.46 -41.97
N THR A 396 -13.86 -30.30 -41.76
CA THR A 396 -14.40 -29.23 -40.94
C THR A 396 -15.44 -28.45 -41.74
N LEU A 397 -16.58 -28.16 -41.12
CA LEU A 397 -17.63 -27.34 -41.74
C LEU A 397 -17.18 -25.88 -41.84
N ARG A 398 -17.30 -25.28 -43.03
CA ARG A 398 -16.99 -23.87 -43.32
C ARG A 398 -18.22 -23.18 -43.90
N TYR A 399 -18.40 -21.91 -43.55
CA TYR A 399 -19.37 -21.02 -44.19
C TYR A 399 -18.67 -20.20 -45.26
N VAL A 400 -19.14 -20.31 -46.50
CA VAL A 400 -18.52 -19.64 -47.64
C VAL A 400 -19.54 -18.73 -48.31
N ARG A 401 -19.10 -17.50 -48.64
CA ARG A 401 -19.79 -16.62 -49.57
C ARG A 401 -19.14 -16.73 -50.94
N GLU A 402 -19.94 -17.07 -51.93
CA GLU A 402 -19.53 -17.17 -53.33
C GLU A 402 -20.12 -16.02 -54.14
N GLU A 403 -19.25 -15.31 -54.85
CA GLU A 403 -19.61 -14.28 -55.83
C GLU A 403 -19.27 -14.79 -57.22
N LEU A 404 -20.22 -14.73 -58.14
CA LEU A 404 -20.09 -15.25 -59.51
C LEU A 404 -20.40 -14.18 -60.54
N GLN A 405 -19.63 -14.16 -61.63
CA GLN A 405 -19.88 -13.34 -62.81
C GLN A 405 -19.78 -14.17 -64.08
N PHE A 406 -20.82 -14.11 -64.91
CA PHE A 406 -20.88 -14.80 -66.20
C PHE A 406 -20.20 -13.99 -67.30
N LEU A 407 -19.41 -14.69 -68.11
CA LEU A 407 -18.74 -14.18 -69.29
C LEU A 407 -19.28 -14.93 -70.52
N PRO A 408 -19.91 -14.24 -71.48
CA PRO A 408 -20.45 -14.88 -72.68
C PRO A 408 -19.34 -15.49 -73.55
N ALA A 409 -19.69 -16.51 -74.32
CA ALA A 409 -18.75 -17.15 -75.25
C ALA A 409 -18.20 -16.16 -76.28
N THR A 410 -16.93 -16.33 -76.64
CA THR A 410 -16.26 -15.58 -77.72
C THR A 410 -15.90 -16.52 -78.87
N ALA A 411 -15.43 -15.98 -80.00
CA ALA A 411 -15.03 -16.78 -81.16
C ALA A 411 -13.89 -17.79 -80.85
N THR A 412 -13.13 -17.57 -79.77
CA THR A 412 -11.96 -18.36 -79.38
C THR A 412 -12.09 -19.04 -78.02
N SER A 413 -13.21 -18.88 -77.30
CA SER A 413 -13.39 -19.46 -75.96
C SER A 413 -14.87 -19.69 -75.62
N PRO A 414 -15.23 -20.82 -74.96
CA PRO A 414 -16.60 -21.07 -74.51
C PRO A 414 -17.04 -20.04 -73.47
N ALA A 415 -18.33 -20.03 -73.13
CA ALA A 415 -18.83 -19.21 -72.02
C ALA A 415 -18.12 -19.59 -70.72
N GLN A 416 -17.80 -18.59 -69.90
CA GLN A 416 -17.05 -18.78 -68.66
C GLN A 416 -17.81 -18.19 -67.47
N VAL A 417 -17.46 -18.64 -66.27
CA VAL A 417 -17.85 -18.01 -65.02
C VAL A 417 -16.59 -17.77 -64.22
N VAL A 418 -16.31 -16.51 -63.94
CA VAL A 418 -15.29 -16.15 -62.97
C VAL A 418 -15.97 -15.97 -61.62
N GLY A 419 -15.38 -16.54 -60.59
CA GLY A 419 -15.98 -16.54 -59.27
C GLY A 419 -14.95 -16.40 -58.16
N SER A 420 -15.46 -16.09 -56.99
CA SER A 420 -14.65 -15.91 -55.79
C SER A 420 -15.32 -16.54 -54.59
N TRP A 421 -14.56 -17.33 -53.80
CA TRP A 421 -15.00 -17.89 -52.51
C TRP A 421 -14.31 -17.17 -51.37
N ASN A 422 -15.12 -16.65 -50.46
CA ASN A 422 -14.64 -16.04 -49.22
C ASN A 422 -15.13 -16.86 -48.02
N ASP A 423 -14.21 -17.31 -47.17
CA ASP A 423 -14.56 -17.94 -45.90
C ASP A 423 -15.08 -16.87 -44.93
N ILE A 424 -16.36 -16.97 -44.57
CA ILE A 424 -17.03 -16.04 -43.65
C ILE A 424 -17.21 -16.64 -42.25
N THR A 425 -16.63 -17.82 -41.97
CA THR A 425 -16.75 -18.53 -40.69
C THR A 425 -16.29 -17.65 -39.54
N THR A 426 -15.06 -17.12 -39.61
CA THR A 426 -14.49 -16.24 -38.58
C THR A 426 -15.25 -14.92 -38.43
N SER A 427 -15.76 -14.34 -39.53
CA SER A 427 -16.56 -13.11 -39.45
C SER A 427 -17.88 -13.35 -38.72
N ARG A 428 -18.51 -14.52 -38.90
CA ARG A 428 -19.71 -14.90 -38.13
C ARG A 428 -19.38 -15.16 -36.67
N GLU A 429 -18.32 -15.92 -36.38
CA GLU A 429 -17.86 -16.15 -35.00
C GLU A 429 -17.53 -14.82 -34.29
N GLN A 430 -16.89 -13.88 -34.98
CA GLN A 430 -16.61 -12.53 -34.45
C GLN A 430 -17.89 -11.72 -34.23
N GLN A 431 -18.89 -11.84 -35.10
CA GLN A 431 -20.17 -11.17 -34.93
C GLN A 431 -20.93 -11.71 -33.72
N ASP A 432 -20.90 -13.03 -33.50
CA ASP A 432 -21.46 -13.68 -32.32
C ASP A 432 -20.69 -13.27 -31.05
N GLN A 433 -19.36 -13.17 -31.13
CA GLN A 433 -18.50 -12.70 -30.03
C GLN A 433 -18.72 -11.21 -29.71
N LEU A 434 -18.94 -10.36 -30.73
CA LEU A 434 -19.31 -8.96 -30.56
C LEU A 434 -20.66 -8.85 -29.85
N SER A 435 -21.65 -9.65 -30.26
CA SER A 435 -22.97 -9.73 -29.59
C SER A 435 -22.87 -10.17 -28.12
N PHE A 436 -21.93 -11.07 -27.80
CA PHE A 436 -21.64 -11.44 -26.42
C PHE A 436 -21.03 -10.25 -25.64
N LEU A 437 -20.01 -9.59 -26.19
CA LEU A 437 -19.33 -8.45 -25.53
C LEU A 437 -20.22 -7.22 -25.34
N THR A 438 -21.26 -7.04 -26.15
CA THR A 438 -22.22 -5.94 -25.94
C THR A 438 -23.17 -6.17 -24.76
N HIS A 439 -23.41 -7.43 -24.37
CA HIS A 439 -24.44 -7.78 -23.37
C HIS A 439 -23.89 -8.46 -22.10
N TYR A 440 -22.66 -8.97 -22.12
CA TYR A 440 -22.07 -9.71 -21.01
C TYR A 440 -20.71 -9.14 -20.58
N ASP A 441 -20.39 -9.25 -19.30
CA ASP A 441 -19.09 -8.95 -18.74
C ASP A 441 -18.11 -10.09 -19.06
N PRO A 442 -16.99 -9.84 -19.77
CA PRO A 442 -16.08 -10.89 -20.21
C PRO A 442 -15.34 -11.58 -19.05
N LEU A 443 -15.20 -10.93 -17.90
CA LEU A 443 -14.48 -11.49 -16.76
C LEU A 443 -15.32 -12.54 -16.02
N THR A 444 -16.57 -12.19 -15.70
CA THR A 444 -17.48 -13.00 -14.88
C THR A 444 -18.52 -13.78 -15.70
N GLN A 445 -18.67 -13.46 -16.99
CA GLN A 445 -19.70 -13.99 -17.90
C GLN A 445 -21.13 -13.71 -17.44
N LEU A 446 -21.32 -12.77 -16.51
CA LEU A 446 -22.63 -12.28 -16.11
C LEU A 446 -23.13 -11.22 -17.10
N PRO A 447 -24.45 -11.00 -17.20
CA PRO A 447 -25.00 -9.80 -17.81
C PRO A 447 -24.25 -8.54 -17.39
N ASN A 448 -24.00 -7.65 -18.35
CA ASN A 448 -23.44 -6.34 -18.07
C ASN A 448 -24.56 -5.32 -17.79
N ARG A 449 -24.17 -4.06 -17.54
CA ARG A 449 -25.11 -2.96 -17.30
C ARG A 449 -26.18 -2.79 -18.37
N THR A 450 -25.83 -2.99 -19.65
CA THR A 450 -26.77 -2.84 -20.77
C THR A 450 -27.85 -3.91 -20.72
N LEU A 451 -27.46 -5.18 -20.53
CA LEU A 451 -28.41 -6.28 -20.47
C LEU A 451 -29.27 -6.23 -19.20
N LEU A 452 -28.69 -5.85 -18.06
CA LEU A 452 -29.44 -5.64 -16.80
C LEU A 452 -30.57 -4.61 -17.00
N HIS A 453 -30.27 -3.49 -17.65
CA HIS A 453 -31.25 -2.43 -17.84
C HIS A 453 -32.42 -2.89 -18.71
N LEU A 454 -32.13 -3.64 -19.78
CA LEU A 454 -33.16 -4.26 -20.62
C LEU A 454 -33.99 -5.28 -19.84
N GLN A 455 -33.37 -6.14 -19.04
CA GLN A 455 -34.07 -7.12 -18.20
C GLN A 455 -34.95 -6.45 -17.14
N LEU A 456 -34.51 -5.34 -16.55
CA LEU A 456 -35.28 -4.58 -15.57
C LEU A 456 -36.45 -3.84 -16.22
N GLN A 457 -36.25 -3.23 -17.39
CA GLN A 457 -37.34 -2.62 -18.16
C GLN A 457 -38.40 -3.65 -18.53
N ASP A 458 -37.97 -4.81 -19.02
CA ASP A 458 -38.85 -5.91 -19.39
C ASP A 458 -39.62 -6.42 -18.15
N ALA A 459 -38.93 -6.64 -17.03
CA ALA A 459 -39.54 -7.04 -15.77
C ALA A 459 -40.62 -6.04 -15.31
N LEU A 460 -40.32 -4.75 -15.31
CA LEU A 460 -41.28 -3.71 -14.90
C LEU A 460 -42.48 -3.60 -15.84
N ALA A 461 -42.29 -3.83 -17.14
CA ALA A 461 -43.37 -3.82 -18.13
C ALA A 461 -44.33 -5.02 -17.98
N HIS A 462 -43.84 -6.15 -17.48
CA HIS A 462 -44.64 -7.36 -17.27
C HIS A 462 -45.36 -7.40 -15.91
N ILE A 463 -45.03 -6.48 -14.99
CA ILE A 463 -45.74 -6.31 -13.72
C ILE A 463 -47.05 -5.54 -13.99
N GLU A 464 -48.01 -6.19 -14.65
CA GLU A 464 -49.39 -5.73 -14.75
C GLU A 464 -50.29 -6.64 -13.91
N THR A 465 -51.05 -6.05 -12.98
CA THR A 465 -52.04 -6.66 -12.06
C THR A 465 -51.58 -7.10 -10.65
N GLY A 466 -50.94 -6.18 -9.92
CA GLY A 466 -51.26 -5.93 -8.51
C GLY A 466 -50.75 -6.90 -7.42
N GLN A 467 -50.11 -8.02 -7.76
CA GLN A 467 -49.50 -8.92 -6.75
C GLN A 467 -47.99 -9.17 -6.93
N ASP A 468 -47.42 -8.91 -8.10
CA ASP A 468 -45.99 -9.10 -8.31
C ASP A 468 -45.19 -7.86 -7.90
N GLN A 469 -44.30 -8.03 -6.93
CA GLN A 469 -43.35 -7.02 -6.47
C GLN A 469 -41.93 -7.41 -6.91
N LEU A 470 -41.05 -6.41 -6.98
CA LEU A 470 -39.67 -6.61 -7.42
C LEU A 470 -38.70 -5.94 -6.43
N ALA A 471 -37.56 -6.57 -6.18
CA ALA A 471 -36.47 -5.99 -5.42
C ALA A 471 -35.19 -5.92 -6.24
N ILE A 472 -34.48 -4.80 -6.10
CA ILE A 472 -33.13 -4.61 -6.59
C ILE A 472 -32.18 -4.66 -5.40
N LEU A 473 -31.22 -5.58 -5.45
CA LEU A 473 -30.12 -5.65 -4.51
C LEU A 473 -28.87 -5.15 -5.24
N ASN A 474 -28.29 -4.06 -4.75
CA ASN A 474 -27.01 -3.52 -5.23
C ASN A 474 -25.92 -3.89 -4.22
N LEU A 475 -24.90 -4.62 -4.68
CA LEU A 475 -23.86 -5.21 -3.87
C LEU A 475 -22.49 -4.66 -4.28
N ASP A 476 -21.63 -4.44 -3.29
CA ASP A 476 -20.24 -4.02 -3.50
C ASP A 476 -19.30 -4.75 -2.54
N LEU A 477 -18.17 -5.20 -3.06
CA LEU A 477 -17.17 -5.93 -2.28
C LEU A 477 -16.35 -4.98 -1.41
N ASP A 478 -16.43 -5.19 -0.10
CA ASP A 478 -15.75 -4.32 0.86
C ASP A 478 -14.23 -4.42 0.70
N HIS A 479 -13.55 -3.27 0.70
CA HIS A 479 -12.10 -3.15 0.59
C HIS A 479 -11.47 -3.75 -0.67
N PHE A 480 -12.24 -4.00 -1.74
CA PHE A 480 -11.71 -4.58 -2.98
C PHE A 480 -10.58 -3.77 -3.61
N LYS A 481 -10.65 -2.43 -3.54
CA LYS A 481 -9.56 -1.55 -3.97
C LYS A 481 -8.25 -1.85 -3.23
N LYS A 482 -8.30 -2.00 -1.90
CA LYS A 482 -7.12 -2.33 -1.06
C LYS A 482 -6.57 -3.72 -1.40
N ILE A 483 -7.45 -4.67 -1.73
CA ILE A 483 -7.05 -6.00 -2.21
C ILE A 483 -6.26 -5.87 -3.53
N ASN A 484 -6.76 -5.11 -4.49
CA ASN A 484 -6.04 -4.87 -5.76
C ASN A 484 -4.70 -4.15 -5.55
N GLU A 485 -4.65 -3.17 -4.65
CA GLU A 485 -3.40 -2.46 -4.32
C GLU A 485 -2.36 -3.39 -3.65
N THR A 486 -2.83 -4.39 -2.89
CA THR A 486 -1.96 -5.31 -2.13
C THR A 486 -1.51 -6.52 -2.96
N PHE A 487 -2.43 -7.13 -3.71
CA PHE A 487 -2.22 -8.42 -4.41
C PHE A 487 -2.21 -8.30 -5.94
N GLY A 488 -2.52 -7.13 -6.48
CA GLY A 488 -2.60 -6.88 -7.92
C GLY A 488 -3.95 -7.23 -8.54
N PHE A 489 -4.18 -6.74 -9.75
CA PHE A 489 -5.45 -6.89 -10.47
C PHE A 489 -5.78 -8.34 -10.85
N ASP A 490 -4.78 -9.17 -11.19
CA ASP A 490 -5.00 -10.57 -11.54
C ASP A 490 -5.59 -11.39 -10.38
N PHE A 491 -5.23 -11.04 -9.14
CA PHE A 491 -5.78 -11.64 -7.93
C PHE A 491 -7.22 -11.18 -7.69
N GLY A 492 -7.48 -9.88 -7.84
CA GLY A 492 -8.83 -9.31 -7.81
C GLY A 492 -9.77 -9.95 -8.83
N ASP A 493 -9.30 -10.20 -10.04
CA ASP A 493 -10.08 -10.86 -11.10
C ASP A 493 -10.56 -12.27 -10.70
N LYS A 494 -9.73 -13.02 -9.96
CA LYS A 494 -10.11 -14.35 -9.44
C LYS A 494 -11.17 -14.25 -8.35
N ILE A 495 -11.07 -13.24 -7.47
CA ILE A 495 -12.09 -12.96 -6.45
C ILE A 495 -13.42 -12.64 -7.13
N LEU A 496 -13.42 -11.81 -8.16
CA LEU A 496 -14.64 -11.43 -8.89
C LEU A 496 -15.29 -12.64 -9.56
N ARG A 497 -14.51 -13.53 -10.19
CA ARG A 497 -15.03 -14.79 -10.78
C ARG A 497 -15.63 -15.72 -9.72
N GLN A 498 -14.95 -15.95 -8.60
CA GLN A 498 -15.47 -16.80 -7.52
C GLN A 498 -16.70 -16.19 -6.85
N THR A 499 -16.73 -14.86 -6.67
CA THR A 499 -17.87 -14.12 -6.15
C THR A 499 -19.09 -14.28 -7.05
N ALA A 500 -18.93 -14.04 -8.36
CA ALA A 500 -19.96 -14.25 -9.35
C ALA A 500 -20.52 -15.69 -9.30
N GLY A 501 -19.61 -16.68 -9.20
CA GLY A 501 -19.97 -18.07 -9.01
C GLY A 501 -20.81 -18.30 -7.75
N ARG A 502 -20.36 -17.81 -6.59
CA ARG A 502 -21.08 -17.96 -5.30
C ARG A 502 -22.46 -17.31 -5.34
N LEU A 503 -22.57 -16.10 -5.90
CA LEU A 503 -23.84 -15.40 -6.04
C LEU A 503 -24.81 -16.17 -6.94
N LYS A 504 -24.35 -16.66 -8.10
CA LYS A 504 -25.20 -17.43 -9.03
C LYS A 504 -25.79 -18.69 -8.40
N HIS A 505 -25.06 -19.37 -7.52
CA HIS A 505 -25.56 -20.57 -6.81
C HIS A 505 -26.59 -20.26 -5.71
N LEU A 506 -26.71 -18.99 -5.30
CA LEU A 506 -27.69 -18.56 -4.30
C LEU A 506 -29.02 -18.14 -4.92
N LEU A 507 -29.10 -17.98 -6.23
CA LEU A 507 -30.23 -17.40 -6.94
C LEU A 507 -31.07 -18.49 -7.61
N ARG A 508 -32.37 -18.21 -7.77
CA ARG A 508 -33.32 -19.07 -8.48
C ARG A 508 -33.19 -18.85 -9.99
N LEU A 509 -33.92 -19.65 -10.77
CA LEU A 509 -33.93 -19.51 -12.23
C LEU A 509 -34.61 -18.21 -12.66
N GLU A 510 -35.61 -17.75 -11.91
CA GLU A 510 -36.31 -16.47 -12.13
C GLU A 510 -35.51 -15.22 -11.71
N ASP A 511 -34.51 -15.37 -10.85
CA ASP A 511 -33.69 -14.26 -10.36
C ASP A 511 -32.64 -13.88 -11.42
N SER A 512 -32.41 -12.59 -11.61
CA SER A 512 -31.36 -12.09 -12.53
C SER A 512 -30.19 -11.50 -11.76
N ILE A 513 -28.97 -11.68 -12.28
CA ILE A 513 -27.75 -11.10 -11.72
C ILE A 513 -26.92 -10.48 -12.83
N ALA A 514 -26.34 -9.32 -12.55
CA ALA A 514 -25.44 -8.61 -13.45
C ALA A 514 -24.23 -8.06 -12.70
N ARG A 515 -23.15 -7.80 -13.43
CA ARG A 515 -21.99 -7.04 -12.94
C ARG A 515 -22.00 -5.65 -13.57
N MET A 516 -22.01 -4.61 -12.76
CA MET A 516 -22.11 -3.22 -13.21
C MET A 516 -20.76 -2.63 -13.59
N GLY A 517 -19.68 -3.15 -13.00
CA GLY A 517 -18.30 -2.73 -13.21
C GLY A 517 -17.52 -2.83 -11.90
N ALA A 518 -16.18 -2.83 -11.98
CA ALA A 518 -15.30 -2.93 -10.80
C ALA A 518 -15.70 -4.09 -9.86
N ASP A 519 -16.15 -3.76 -8.65
CA ASP A 519 -16.58 -4.64 -7.56
C ASP A 519 -18.10 -4.68 -7.34
N GLU A 520 -18.89 -4.13 -8.27
CA GLU A 520 -20.33 -3.96 -8.10
C GLU A 520 -21.17 -5.02 -8.85
N PHE A 521 -22.11 -5.61 -8.13
CA PHE A 521 -23.08 -6.58 -8.65
C PHE A 521 -24.50 -6.11 -8.37
N VAL A 522 -25.43 -6.39 -9.27
CA VAL A 522 -26.85 -6.11 -9.08
C VAL A 522 -27.65 -7.39 -9.27
N ILE A 523 -28.59 -7.64 -8.37
CA ILE A 523 -29.51 -8.77 -8.42
C ILE A 523 -30.94 -8.23 -8.48
N ILE A 524 -31.74 -8.79 -9.38
CA ILE A 524 -33.18 -8.52 -9.51
C ILE A 524 -33.92 -9.77 -9.04
N ILE A 525 -34.85 -9.57 -8.11
CA ILE A 525 -35.66 -10.63 -7.50
C ILE A 525 -37.13 -10.26 -7.71
N GLN A 526 -37.95 -11.24 -8.08
CA GLN A 526 -39.39 -11.07 -8.27
C GLN A 526 -40.16 -12.05 -7.37
N GLY A 527 -41.32 -11.63 -6.88
CA GLY A 527 -42.25 -12.50 -6.17
C GLY A 527 -43.07 -11.80 -5.09
N GLU A 528 -43.85 -12.60 -4.37
CA GLU A 528 -44.67 -12.15 -3.24
C GLU A 528 -43.84 -11.91 -1.97
N ASN A 529 -44.28 -10.99 -1.11
CA ASN A 529 -43.59 -10.59 0.13
C ASN A 529 -42.12 -10.21 -0.12
N ILE A 530 -41.89 -9.38 -1.15
CA ILE A 530 -40.56 -9.17 -1.71
C ILE A 530 -39.55 -8.62 -0.70
N ALA A 531 -40.00 -7.81 0.27
CA ALA A 531 -39.14 -7.25 1.31
C ALA A 531 -38.51 -8.35 2.19
N GLU A 532 -39.30 -9.33 2.62
CA GLU A 532 -38.80 -10.46 3.42
C GLU A 532 -37.89 -11.37 2.59
N LEU A 533 -38.27 -11.62 1.33
CA LEU A 533 -37.48 -12.43 0.40
C LEU A 533 -36.11 -11.78 0.13
N ALA A 534 -36.09 -10.48 -0.17
CA ALA A 534 -34.88 -9.70 -0.40
C ALA A 534 -33.97 -9.66 0.84
N SER A 535 -34.55 -9.48 2.03
CA SER A 535 -33.80 -9.53 3.30
C SER A 535 -33.17 -10.90 3.54
N SER A 536 -33.94 -11.97 3.33
CA SER A 536 -33.48 -13.36 3.49
C SER A 536 -32.34 -13.67 2.53
N ILE A 537 -32.50 -13.36 1.23
CA ILE A 537 -31.48 -13.59 0.21
C ILE A 537 -30.22 -12.77 0.51
N SER A 538 -30.37 -11.49 0.88
CA SER A 538 -29.25 -10.63 1.27
C SER A 538 -28.47 -11.18 2.46
N ARG A 539 -29.14 -11.69 3.50
CA ARG A 539 -28.45 -12.34 4.65
C ARG A 539 -27.69 -13.59 4.23
N ARG A 540 -28.24 -14.41 3.34
CA ARG A 540 -27.52 -15.57 2.79
C ARG A 540 -26.30 -15.15 1.99
N ILE A 541 -26.41 -14.07 1.21
CA ILE A 541 -25.30 -13.51 0.44
C ILE A 541 -24.19 -13.04 1.38
N LEU A 542 -24.51 -12.21 2.38
CA LEU A 542 -23.55 -11.75 3.39
C LEU A 542 -22.83 -12.93 4.05
N HIS A 543 -23.58 -13.94 4.49
CA HIS A 543 -23.02 -15.13 5.12
C HIS A 543 -22.13 -15.94 4.16
N ARG A 544 -22.56 -16.16 2.91
CA ARG A 544 -21.76 -16.95 1.95
C ARG A 544 -20.51 -16.24 1.48
N LEU A 545 -20.58 -14.94 1.20
CA LEU A 545 -19.39 -14.19 0.80
C LEU A 545 -18.40 -14.04 1.96
N GLY A 546 -18.89 -13.90 3.19
CA GLY A 546 -18.07 -13.93 4.41
C GLY A 546 -17.38 -15.26 4.74
N THR A 547 -17.52 -16.31 3.91
CA THR A 547 -16.70 -17.53 4.03
C THR A 547 -15.39 -17.40 3.27
N PRO A 548 -14.26 -17.97 3.74
CA PRO A 548 -12.97 -17.85 3.06
C PRO A 548 -13.02 -18.27 1.59
N LEU A 549 -12.46 -17.45 0.70
CA LEU A 549 -12.17 -17.76 -0.70
C LEU A 549 -10.76 -18.35 -0.76
N ASN A 550 -10.61 -19.52 -1.36
CA ASN A 550 -9.30 -20.11 -1.61
C ASN A 550 -8.83 -19.73 -3.01
N ILE A 551 -7.79 -18.90 -3.09
CA ILE A 551 -7.20 -18.39 -4.33
C ILE A 551 -5.69 -18.54 -4.22
N GLU A 552 -5.10 -19.34 -5.11
CA GLU A 552 -3.64 -19.57 -5.15
C GLU A 552 -3.03 -19.95 -3.80
N ASP A 553 -3.70 -20.88 -3.10
CA ASP A 553 -3.32 -21.41 -1.79
C ASP A 553 -3.37 -20.37 -0.63
N GLN A 554 -4.05 -19.23 -0.84
CA GLN A 554 -4.39 -18.27 0.20
C GLN A 554 -5.88 -18.27 0.50
N GLU A 555 -6.23 -18.28 1.79
CA GLU A 555 -7.59 -18.06 2.27
C GLU A 555 -7.81 -16.59 2.57
N LEU A 556 -8.69 -15.95 1.79
CA LEU A 556 -9.09 -14.55 2.00
C LEU A 556 -10.58 -14.45 2.28
N ILE A 557 -10.95 -13.71 3.31
CA ILE A 557 -12.36 -13.38 3.59
C ILE A 557 -12.67 -12.06 2.89
N VAL A 558 -13.69 -12.06 2.02
CA VAL A 558 -14.19 -10.88 1.33
C VAL A 558 -15.64 -10.67 1.72
N THR A 559 -15.93 -9.54 2.38
CA THR A 559 -17.30 -9.18 2.77
C THR A 559 -17.96 -8.30 1.71
N THR A 560 -19.27 -8.09 1.81
CA THR A 560 -19.99 -7.22 0.90
C THR A 560 -20.96 -6.32 1.66
N SER A 561 -21.18 -5.11 1.14
CA SER A 561 -22.25 -4.23 1.59
C SER A 561 -23.40 -4.28 0.57
N VAL A 562 -24.64 -4.45 1.05
CA VAL A 562 -25.83 -4.64 0.21
C VAL A 562 -26.84 -3.51 0.43
N GLY A 563 -27.29 -2.87 -0.64
CA GLY A 563 -28.41 -1.93 -0.64
C GLY A 563 -29.62 -2.52 -1.33
N ILE A 564 -30.81 -2.33 -0.77
CA ILE A 564 -32.06 -2.92 -1.27
C ILE A 564 -33.04 -1.80 -1.63
N SER A 565 -33.63 -1.87 -2.82
CA SER A 565 -34.74 -1.02 -3.25
C SER A 565 -35.90 -1.88 -3.75
N LEU A 566 -37.13 -1.50 -3.41
CA LEU A 566 -38.36 -2.25 -3.69
C LEU A 566 -39.25 -1.51 -4.68
N PHE A 567 -39.75 -2.20 -5.69
CA PHE A 567 -40.83 -1.72 -6.54
C PHE A 567 -42.18 -2.19 -5.99
N PRO A 568 -43.21 -1.32 -5.94
CA PRO A 568 -43.23 0.08 -6.41
C PRO A 568 -42.85 1.13 -5.35
N GLU A 569 -42.56 0.73 -4.12
CA GLU A 569 -42.41 1.63 -2.95
C GLU A 569 -41.28 2.66 -3.10
N ASP A 570 -40.15 2.22 -3.64
CA ASP A 570 -38.92 2.99 -3.74
C ASP A 570 -38.66 3.55 -5.14
N GLY A 571 -39.56 3.36 -6.11
CA GLY A 571 -39.37 3.85 -7.47
C GLY A 571 -40.30 3.21 -8.49
N ALA A 572 -40.57 3.93 -9.59
CA ALA A 572 -41.46 3.48 -10.66
C ALA A 572 -40.74 3.10 -11.97
N ASP A 573 -39.44 3.38 -12.05
CA ASP A 573 -38.62 3.19 -13.25
C ASP A 573 -37.27 2.55 -12.88
N PRO A 574 -36.59 1.89 -13.86
CA PRO A 574 -35.31 1.24 -13.64
C PRO A 574 -34.24 2.14 -13.02
N GLU A 575 -34.15 3.39 -13.47
CA GLU A 575 -33.09 4.32 -13.08
C GLU A 575 -33.27 4.74 -11.62
N THR A 576 -34.49 5.03 -11.20
CA THR A 576 -34.82 5.39 -9.82
C THR A 576 -34.56 4.23 -8.86
N LEU A 577 -35.00 3.01 -9.19
CA LEU A 577 -34.78 1.84 -8.32
C LEU A 577 -33.30 1.49 -8.17
N LEU A 578 -32.53 1.52 -9.28
CA LEU A 578 -31.08 1.27 -9.23
C LEU A 578 -30.36 2.32 -8.38
N LYS A 579 -30.71 3.60 -8.55
CA LYS A 579 -30.15 4.71 -7.77
C LYS A 579 -30.48 4.58 -6.28
N ASN A 580 -31.71 4.20 -5.94
CA ASN A 580 -32.13 4.07 -4.56
C ASN A 580 -31.49 2.85 -3.87
N ALA A 581 -31.30 1.75 -4.60
CA ALA A 581 -30.50 0.62 -4.12
C ALA A 581 -29.02 1.02 -3.89
N GLU A 582 -28.45 1.87 -4.75
CA GLU A 582 -27.09 2.39 -4.57
C GLU A 582 -26.96 3.27 -3.31
N ILE A 583 -27.92 4.17 -3.07
CA ILE A 583 -27.97 5.01 -1.86
C ILE A 583 -28.01 4.13 -0.59
N ALA A 584 -28.85 3.09 -0.59
CA ALA A 584 -28.94 2.16 0.52
C ALA A 584 -27.64 1.39 0.74
N ARG A 585 -26.96 0.96 -0.33
CA ARG A 585 -25.66 0.28 -0.27
C ARG A 585 -24.58 1.18 0.31
N TYR A 586 -24.56 2.45 -0.09
CA TYR A 586 -23.62 3.43 0.47
C TYR A 586 -23.83 3.60 1.98
N ALA A 587 -25.08 3.64 2.45
CA ALA A 587 -25.37 3.67 3.88
C ALA A 587 -24.93 2.40 4.62
N ALA A 588 -25.10 1.23 4.00
CA ALA A 588 -24.57 -0.02 4.55
C ALA A 588 -23.05 0.03 4.76
N LYS A 589 -22.31 0.63 3.82
CA LYS A 589 -20.86 0.84 3.97
C LYS A 589 -20.53 1.74 5.16
N ARG A 590 -21.20 2.89 5.28
CA ARG A 590 -20.92 3.87 6.36
C ARG A 590 -21.24 3.34 7.74
N GLN A 591 -22.26 2.52 7.90
CA GLN A 591 -22.62 1.98 9.21
C GLN A 591 -21.67 0.87 9.70
N GLY A 592 -20.62 0.54 8.94
CA GLY A 592 -19.60 -0.43 9.34
C GLY A 592 -19.47 -1.63 8.41
N ARG A 593 -19.93 -1.51 7.15
CA ARG A 593 -19.79 -2.53 6.08
C ARG A 593 -20.38 -3.89 6.46
N ASN A 594 -20.19 -4.90 5.60
CA ASN A 594 -20.65 -6.29 5.79
C ASN A 594 -22.11 -6.42 6.28
N ARG A 595 -23.01 -5.64 5.69
CA ARG A 595 -24.41 -5.56 6.11
C ARG A 595 -25.32 -5.20 4.95
N LEU A 596 -26.62 -5.36 5.19
CA LEU A 596 -27.66 -4.91 4.27
C LEU A 596 -28.35 -3.66 4.82
N HIS A 597 -28.83 -2.81 3.92
CA HIS A 597 -29.69 -1.68 4.25
C HIS A 597 -30.81 -1.56 3.23
N PHE A 598 -32.05 -1.33 3.68
CA PHE A 598 -33.17 -0.98 2.80
C PHE A 598 -33.13 0.51 2.49
N PHE A 599 -33.54 0.88 1.28
CA PHE A 599 -33.76 2.27 0.95
C PHE A 599 -34.86 2.86 1.85
N SER A 600 -34.71 4.13 2.18
CA SER A 600 -35.76 4.97 2.74
C SER A 600 -35.51 6.39 2.25
N SER A 601 -36.57 7.18 2.12
CA SER A 601 -36.46 8.59 1.68
C SER A 601 -35.52 9.41 2.56
N GLN A 602 -35.48 9.15 3.87
CA GLN A 602 -34.57 9.78 4.82
C GLN A 602 -33.08 9.48 4.53
N LEU A 603 -32.76 8.31 3.96
CA LEU A 603 -31.39 8.01 3.52
C LEU A 603 -30.97 8.84 2.32
N SER A 604 -31.89 9.06 1.37
CA SER A 604 -31.60 9.90 0.21
C SER A 604 -31.29 11.34 0.63
N ASP A 605 -32.04 11.87 1.60
CA ASP A 605 -31.76 13.20 2.16
C ASP A 605 -30.43 13.24 2.90
N ASN A 606 -30.13 12.26 3.75
CA ASN A 606 -28.84 12.17 4.42
C ASN A 606 -27.66 12.07 3.44
N VAL A 607 -27.74 11.22 2.40
CA VAL A 607 -26.65 11.10 1.41
C VAL A 607 -26.48 12.39 0.61
N ARG A 608 -27.59 13.04 0.22
CA ARG A 608 -27.54 14.35 -0.45
C ARG A 608 -26.95 15.43 0.46
N GLU A 609 -27.35 15.48 1.72
CA GLU A 609 -26.80 16.40 2.72
C GLU A 609 -25.29 16.16 2.92
N ASN A 610 -24.85 14.90 2.96
CA ASN A 610 -23.42 14.57 3.07
C ASN A 610 -22.63 15.02 1.84
N LEU A 611 -23.12 14.79 0.61
CA LEU A 611 -22.48 15.30 -0.62
C LEU A 611 -22.39 16.84 -0.65
N VAL A 612 -23.46 17.52 -0.21
CA VAL A 612 -23.46 18.98 -0.05
C VAL A 612 -22.46 19.39 1.03
N MET A 613 -22.36 18.62 2.11
CA MET A 613 -21.44 18.85 3.21
C MET A 613 -19.97 18.67 2.77
N GLU A 614 -19.66 17.64 1.98
CA GLU A 614 -18.31 17.42 1.43
C GLU A 614 -17.87 18.59 0.54
N SER A 615 -18.75 18.99 -0.37
CA SER A 615 -18.50 20.11 -1.28
C SER A 615 -18.32 21.44 -0.54
N ALA A 616 -19.13 21.67 0.50
CA ALA A 616 -19.02 22.85 1.34
C ALA A 616 -17.72 22.82 2.18
N LEU A 617 -17.36 21.68 2.76
CA LEU A 617 -16.20 21.53 3.63
C LEU A 617 -14.88 21.80 2.89
N ARG A 618 -14.78 21.39 1.61
CA ARG A 618 -13.62 21.69 0.74
C ARG A 618 -13.29 23.18 0.65
N ASN A 619 -14.27 24.06 0.78
CA ASN A 619 -14.09 25.50 0.69
C ASN A 619 -14.17 26.19 2.07
N ALA A 620 -14.36 25.45 3.17
CA ALA A 620 -14.66 26.03 4.47
C ALA A 620 -13.49 26.85 5.04
N ILE A 621 -12.24 26.41 4.82
CA ILE A 621 -11.03 27.14 5.22
C ILE A 621 -10.93 28.46 4.47
N GLU A 622 -11.04 28.43 3.12
CA GLU A 622 -10.95 29.62 2.27
C GLU A 622 -12.05 30.65 2.58
N ARG A 623 -13.25 30.16 2.93
CA ARG A 623 -14.41 30.98 3.27
C ARG A 623 -14.44 31.47 4.72
N LYS A 624 -13.45 31.10 5.54
CA LYS A 624 -13.38 31.42 6.98
C LYS A 624 -14.64 30.96 7.74
N GLU A 625 -15.16 29.80 7.37
CA GLU A 625 -16.34 29.20 8.01
C GLU A 625 -15.95 28.34 9.22
N LEU A 626 -14.67 27.97 9.36
CA LEU A 626 -14.17 27.29 10.56
C LEU A 626 -13.87 28.32 11.65
N VAL A 627 -14.30 28.01 12.87
CA VAL A 627 -14.07 28.82 14.08
C VAL A 627 -13.66 27.91 15.23
N LEU A 628 -12.93 28.44 16.20
CA LEU A 628 -12.56 27.70 17.42
C LEU A 628 -13.45 28.11 18.57
N HIS A 629 -13.99 27.11 19.27
CA HIS A 629 -14.50 27.27 20.63
C HIS A 629 -13.49 26.68 21.60
N TYR A 630 -13.52 27.14 22.84
CA TYR A 630 -12.53 26.81 23.86
C TYR A 630 -13.25 26.30 25.11
N GLN A 631 -12.86 25.12 25.59
CA GLN A 631 -13.41 24.55 26.81
C GLN A 631 -12.42 24.74 27.98
N PRO A 632 -12.81 25.41 29.07
CA PRO A 632 -11.94 25.57 30.24
C PRO A 632 -11.58 24.24 30.92
N GLN A 633 -10.31 24.11 31.29
CA GLN A 633 -9.76 23.05 32.13
C GLN A 633 -9.38 23.63 33.49
N LEU A 634 -9.95 23.10 34.57
CA LEU A 634 -9.79 23.63 35.92
C LEU A 634 -9.01 22.66 36.79
N ASP A 635 -8.20 23.20 37.71
CA ASP A 635 -7.67 22.44 38.84
C ASP A 635 -8.83 22.04 39.75
N LEU A 636 -9.00 20.75 39.99
CA LEU A 636 -10.14 20.25 40.73
C LEU A 636 -10.06 20.60 42.22
N ASN A 637 -8.89 20.95 42.75
CA ASN A 637 -8.71 21.32 44.16
C ASN A 637 -8.85 22.82 44.39
N SER A 638 -8.16 23.65 43.60
CA SER A 638 -8.17 25.10 43.77
C SER A 638 -9.30 25.81 43.02
N GLY A 639 -9.81 25.19 41.95
CA GLY A 639 -10.77 25.81 41.03
C GLY A 639 -10.13 26.79 40.05
N ASP A 640 -8.79 26.91 40.03
CA ASP A 640 -8.08 27.81 39.13
C ASP A 640 -8.08 27.29 37.69
N LEU A 641 -8.06 28.21 36.73
CA LEU A 641 -7.92 27.87 35.31
C LEU A 641 -6.49 27.37 35.01
N VAL A 642 -6.38 26.13 34.57
CA VAL A 642 -5.12 25.48 34.20
C VAL A 642 -4.85 25.57 32.69
N GLY A 643 -5.91 25.63 31.89
CA GLY A 643 -5.80 25.72 30.44
C GLY A 643 -7.15 25.75 29.75
N VAL A 644 -7.13 25.72 28.43
CA VAL A 644 -8.31 25.52 27.60
C VAL A 644 -8.03 24.52 26.50
N GLU A 645 -9.03 23.75 26.12
CA GLU A 645 -8.99 22.89 24.94
C GLU A 645 -9.63 23.60 23.74
N ALA A 646 -8.90 23.70 22.63
CA ALA A 646 -9.41 24.24 21.38
C ALA A 646 -10.20 23.19 20.60
N LEU A 647 -11.48 23.49 20.40
CA LEU A 647 -12.44 22.62 19.77
C LEU A 647 -12.97 23.29 18.50
N VAL A 648 -12.61 22.73 17.34
CA VAL A 648 -13.05 23.25 16.04
C VAL A 648 -14.57 23.20 15.90
N ARG A 649 -15.16 24.22 15.30
CA ARG A 649 -16.58 24.31 14.96
C ARG A 649 -16.67 24.80 13.53
N TRP A 650 -17.68 24.32 12.81
CA TRP A 650 -17.92 24.77 11.45
C TRP A 650 -19.18 25.63 11.41
N GLN A 651 -18.99 26.93 11.30
CA GLN A 651 -20.05 27.92 11.22
C GLN A 651 -20.44 28.14 9.75
N ARG A 652 -21.53 27.50 9.36
CA ARG A 652 -22.05 27.60 7.99
C ARG A 652 -23.05 28.75 7.85
N PRO A 653 -22.99 29.52 6.75
CA PRO A 653 -24.07 30.43 6.37
C PRO A 653 -25.40 29.67 6.29
N GLU A 654 -26.48 30.26 6.81
CA GLU A 654 -27.86 29.74 6.79
C GLU A 654 -28.15 28.47 7.62
N ILE A 655 -27.14 27.67 7.97
CA ILE A 655 -27.27 26.42 8.75
C ILE A 655 -26.85 26.59 10.21
N GLY A 656 -25.94 27.52 10.50
CA GLY A 656 -25.42 27.75 11.84
C GLY A 656 -24.24 26.83 12.18
N LEU A 657 -24.09 26.52 13.47
CA LEU A 657 -22.92 25.80 13.98
C LEU A 657 -23.07 24.28 13.77
N VAL A 658 -22.23 23.71 12.92
CA VAL A 658 -22.18 22.26 12.66
C VAL A 658 -21.22 21.62 13.68
N PRO A 659 -21.66 20.57 14.41
CA PRO A 659 -20.84 19.90 15.41
C PRO A 659 -19.71 19.05 14.78
N PRO A 660 -18.56 18.89 15.48
CA PRO A 660 -17.40 18.12 14.98
C PRO A 660 -17.72 16.71 14.53
N GLY A 661 -18.56 15.98 15.29
CA GLY A 661 -18.92 14.59 14.98
C GLY A 661 -19.59 14.37 13.63
N LEU A 662 -20.08 15.43 12.97
CA LEU A 662 -20.66 15.35 11.63
C LEU A 662 -19.64 15.58 10.51
N PHE A 663 -18.64 16.46 10.71
CA PHE A 663 -17.74 16.87 9.62
C PHE A 663 -16.30 16.38 9.77
N ILE A 664 -15.83 16.02 10.98
CA ILE A 664 -14.48 15.47 11.16
C ILE A 664 -14.32 14.11 10.48
N PRO A 665 -15.23 13.12 10.65
CA PRO A 665 -15.14 11.85 9.90
C PRO A 665 -15.16 12.06 8.38
N LEU A 666 -15.91 13.08 7.94
CA LEU A 666 -15.98 13.46 6.54
C LEU A 666 -14.64 14.02 6.05
N ALA A 667 -14.03 14.92 6.82
CA ALA A 667 -12.72 15.50 6.54
C ALA A 667 -11.62 14.44 6.42
N GLU A 668 -11.66 13.40 7.27
CA GLU A 668 -10.74 12.27 7.23
C GLU A 668 -10.94 11.41 5.98
N GLU A 669 -12.20 11.16 5.57
CA GLU A 669 -12.53 10.36 4.38
C GLU A 669 -12.08 11.05 3.08
N ILE A 670 -12.24 12.38 2.99
CA ILE A 670 -11.88 13.15 1.79
C ILE A 670 -10.46 13.74 1.84
N GLY A 671 -9.71 13.48 2.91
CA GLY A 671 -8.30 13.88 3.09
C GLY A 671 -8.07 15.35 3.43
N LEU A 672 -9.09 16.08 3.89
CA LEU A 672 -8.98 17.49 4.32
C LEU A 672 -8.55 17.68 5.78
N ILE A 673 -8.56 16.61 6.59
CA ILE A 673 -8.28 16.74 8.03
C ILE A 673 -6.89 17.32 8.31
N ASN A 674 -5.92 17.08 7.43
CA ASN A 674 -4.57 17.63 7.57
C ASN A 674 -4.55 19.16 7.45
N ASP A 675 -5.27 19.71 6.46
CA ASP A 675 -5.37 21.15 6.24
C ASP A 675 -6.15 21.83 7.36
N ILE A 676 -7.25 21.19 7.81
CA ILE A 676 -8.05 21.68 8.95
C ILE A 676 -7.21 21.70 10.21
N GLY A 677 -6.49 20.62 10.53
CA GLY A 677 -5.69 20.54 11.75
C GLY A 677 -4.53 21.55 11.78
N LEU A 678 -3.90 21.84 10.64
CA LEU A 678 -2.90 22.92 10.55
C LEU A 678 -3.52 24.29 10.82
N TRP A 679 -4.69 24.57 10.24
CA TRP A 679 -5.42 25.80 10.50
C TRP A 679 -5.83 25.93 11.98
N VAL A 680 -6.30 24.85 12.61
CA VAL A 680 -6.65 24.81 14.04
C VAL A 680 -5.43 25.14 14.90
N LEU A 681 -4.27 24.54 14.62
CA LEU A 681 -3.03 24.80 15.35
C LEU A 681 -2.58 26.26 15.24
N GLU A 682 -2.62 26.83 14.04
CA GLU A 682 -2.26 28.22 13.80
C GLU A 682 -3.19 29.17 14.56
N GLU A 683 -4.51 28.96 14.44
CA GLU A 683 -5.51 29.81 15.06
C GLU A 683 -5.51 29.71 16.59
N ALA A 684 -5.31 28.51 17.16
CA ALA A 684 -5.20 28.30 18.60
C ALA A 684 -3.97 29.03 19.18
N CYS A 685 -2.82 28.94 18.50
CA CYS A 685 -1.61 29.64 18.91
C CYS A 685 -1.78 31.17 18.81
N ARG A 686 -2.38 31.65 17.70
CA ARG A 686 -2.68 33.07 17.48
C ARG A 686 -3.61 33.62 18.54
N GLN A 687 -4.69 32.89 18.88
CA GLN A 687 -5.68 33.33 19.87
C GLN A 687 -5.08 33.42 21.27
N THR A 688 -4.19 32.48 21.64
CA THR A 688 -3.52 32.50 22.95
C THR A 688 -2.69 33.78 23.14
N ILE A 689 -1.94 34.17 22.11
CA ILE A 689 -1.16 35.43 22.10
C ILE A 689 -2.07 36.66 22.11
N ASP A 690 -3.22 36.59 21.45
CA ASP A 690 -4.18 37.68 21.46
C ASP A 690 -4.77 37.91 22.86
N TRP A 691 -5.09 36.84 23.60
CA TRP A 691 -5.49 36.94 25.01
C TRP A 691 -4.41 37.56 25.89
N ASP A 692 -3.14 37.16 25.72
CA ASP A 692 -2.03 37.77 26.48
C ASP A 692 -1.93 39.28 26.25
N ARG A 693 -2.12 39.74 25.00
CA ARG A 693 -2.11 41.17 24.66
C ARG A 693 -3.26 41.94 25.30
N GLN A 694 -4.39 41.26 25.53
CA GLN A 694 -5.57 41.82 26.19
C GLN A 694 -5.49 41.72 27.73
N GLY A 695 -4.43 41.10 28.28
CA GLY A 695 -4.21 40.96 29.72
C GLY A 695 -4.82 39.69 30.33
N TYR A 696 -5.40 38.82 29.51
CA TYR A 696 -5.95 37.52 29.95
C TYR A 696 -4.91 36.43 29.72
N HIS A 697 -4.33 35.91 30.80
CA HIS A 697 -3.28 34.90 30.70
C HIS A 697 -3.86 33.49 30.81
N VAL A 698 -3.96 32.78 29.68
CA VAL A 698 -4.31 31.36 29.66
C VAL A 698 -3.04 30.51 29.77
N PRO A 699 -2.86 29.69 30.82
CA PRO A 699 -1.57 29.02 31.04
C PRO A 699 -1.26 27.96 29.97
N ARG A 700 -2.29 27.29 29.42
CA ARG A 700 -2.12 26.20 28.45
C ARG A 700 -3.23 26.17 27.41
N MET A 701 -2.86 25.89 26.16
CA MET A 701 -3.75 25.68 25.02
C MET A 701 -3.59 24.24 24.54
N ALA A 702 -4.62 23.41 24.71
CA ALA A 702 -4.64 22.03 24.24
C ALA A 702 -5.30 21.94 22.86
N VAL A 703 -4.70 21.17 21.95
CA VAL A 703 -5.17 20.98 20.57
C VAL A 703 -5.14 19.49 20.20
N ASN A 704 -6.26 18.99 19.72
CA ASN A 704 -6.38 17.62 19.22
C ASN A 704 -5.64 17.41 17.90
N LEU A 705 -4.96 16.28 17.79
CA LEU A 705 -4.17 15.90 16.64
C LEU A 705 -4.74 14.64 15.97
N ALA A 706 -5.03 14.74 14.66
CA ALA A 706 -5.61 13.63 13.93
C ALA A 706 -4.56 12.57 13.55
N VAL A 707 -5.00 11.31 13.50
CA VAL A 707 -4.20 10.12 13.16
C VAL A 707 -3.37 10.32 11.88
N GLN A 708 -4.03 10.81 10.83
CA GLN A 708 -3.46 10.96 9.49
C GLN A 708 -2.35 12.03 9.41
N GLN A 709 -2.29 12.95 10.38
CA GLN A 709 -1.28 14.01 10.42
C GLN A 709 0.09 13.48 10.86
N ILE A 710 0.11 12.51 11.79
CA ILE A 710 1.34 11.90 12.31
C ILE A 710 2.05 11.06 11.22
N GLU A 711 1.29 10.41 10.35
CA GLU A 711 1.82 9.53 9.29
C GLU A 711 2.66 10.26 8.24
N SER A 712 2.38 11.56 8.03
CA SER A 712 2.99 12.39 6.99
C SER A 712 4.47 12.75 7.25
N GLY A 713 4.94 12.62 8.50
CA GLY A 713 6.34 12.82 8.89
C GLY A 713 6.87 14.25 8.82
N HIS A 714 6.05 15.24 8.44
CA HIS A 714 6.43 16.66 8.32
C HIS A 714 5.80 17.59 9.37
N LEU A 715 4.94 17.02 10.22
CA LEU A 715 4.13 17.78 11.17
C LEU A 715 4.96 18.52 12.24
N PRO A 716 6.01 17.93 12.86
CA PRO A 716 6.83 18.67 13.83
C PRO A 716 7.43 19.95 13.26
N GLN A 717 7.90 19.92 12.01
CA GLN A 717 8.48 21.10 11.36
C GLN A 717 7.42 22.18 11.09
N GLN A 718 6.19 21.79 10.75
CA GLN A 718 5.08 22.71 10.55
C GLN A 718 4.64 23.37 11.87
N VAL A 719 4.52 22.60 12.95
CA VAL A 719 4.20 23.14 14.29
C VAL A 719 5.28 24.10 14.77
N LEU A 720 6.56 23.78 14.55
CA LEU A 720 7.67 24.68 14.88
C LEU A 720 7.56 26.02 14.14
N GLN A 721 7.18 26.00 12.85
CA GLN A 721 6.97 27.22 12.07
C GLN A 721 5.79 28.04 12.61
N ILE A 722 4.69 27.39 13.01
CA ILE A 722 3.53 28.06 13.61
C ILE A 722 3.91 28.73 14.94
N LEU A 723 4.64 28.04 15.81
CA LEU A 723 5.12 28.60 17.08
C LEU A 723 6.04 29.81 16.86
N GLN A 724 6.96 29.71 15.89
CA GLN A 724 7.85 30.83 15.54
C GLN A 724 7.09 32.03 14.95
N TYR A 725 6.08 31.76 14.12
CA TYR A 725 5.27 32.79 13.47
C TYR A 725 4.36 33.52 14.47
N THR A 726 3.68 32.78 15.35
CA THR A 726 2.75 33.34 16.34
C THR A 726 3.46 33.93 17.55
N GLY A 727 4.65 33.41 17.89
CA GLY A 727 5.41 33.79 19.07
C GLY A 727 4.97 33.09 20.36
N LEU A 728 4.12 32.06 20.28
CA LEU A 728 3.70 31.28 21.44
C LEU A 728 4.88 30.46 22.01
N PRO A 729 5.19 30.56 23.32
CA PRO A 729 6.14 29.65 23.96
C PRO A 729 5.64 28.20 23.85
N ALA A 730 6.50 27.30 23.38
CA ALA A 730 6.15 25.89 23.13
C ALA A 730 5.53 25.20 24.37
N GLN A 731 5.96 25.56 25.58
CA GLN A 731 5.48 24.98 26.84
C GLN A 731 4.01 25.27 27.14
N ARG A 732 3.42 26.25 26.45
CA ARG A 732 2.01 26.61 26.58
C ARG A 732 1.12 25.89 25.56
N LEU A 733 1.70 25.20 24.58
CA LEU A 733 0.96 24.34 23.67
C LEU A 733 0.98 22.91 24.21
N GLU A 734 -0.20 22.29 24.23
CA GLU A 734 -0.39 20.87 24.52
C GLU A 734 -1.03 20.21 23.30
N LEU A 735 -0.44 19.10 22.85
CA LEU A 735 -0.99 18.31 21.75
C LEU A 735 -1.61 17.03 22.31
N GLU A 736 -2.87 16.82 21.96
CA GLU A 736 -3.64 15.66 22.39
C GLU A 736 -3.67 14.63 21.26
N VAL A 737 -3.29 13.39 21.58
CA VAL A 737 -3.23 12.28 20.61
C VAL A 737 -4.02 11.10 21.15
N THR A 738 -4.91 10.55 20.32
CA THR A 738 -5.72 9.39 20.73
C THR A 738 -4.87 8.12 20.83
N GLU A 739 -5.27 7.21 21.72
CA GLU A 739 -4.63 5.89 21.85
C GLU A 739 -4.56 5.14 20.51
N SER A 740 -5.67 5.14 19.77
CA SER A 740 -5.75 4.47 18.47
C SER A 740 -4.78 5.07 17.45
N ALA A 741 -4.57 6.40 17.45
CA ALA A 741 -3.62 7.05 16.55
C ALA A 741 -2.19 6.55 16.75
N ILE A 742 -1.79 6.39 18.01
CA ILE A 742 -0.45 5.93 18.38
C ILE A 742 -0.23 4.48 17.94
N MET A 743 -1.25 3.64 17.98
CA MET A 743 -1.11 2.19 17.77
C MET A 743 -1.01 1.76 16.30
N ILE A 744 -1.37 2.62 15.33
CA ILE A 744 -1.31 2.30 13.89
C ILE A 744 0.15 2.21 13.40
N GLU A 745 0.94 3.26 13.65
CA GLU A 745 2.37 3.30 13.35
C GLU A 745 3.19 3.75 14.56
N PRO A 746 3.38 2.88 15.57
CA PRO A 746 3.90 3.27 16.88
C PRO A 746 5.25 3.98 16.79
N LYS A 747 6.16 3.47 15.97
CA LYS A 747 7.50 4.05 15.83
C LYS A 747 7.48 5.49 15.29
N LYS A 748 6.70 5.77 14.25
CA LYS A 748 6.58 7.13 13.70
C LYS A 748 5.92 8.07 14.70
N ALA A 749 4.89 7.61 15.40
CA ALA A 749 4.26 8.38 16.46
C ALA A 749 5.26 8.71 17.57
N ALA A 750 6.05 7.74 18.03
CA ALA A 750 7.08 7.98 19.05
C ALA A 750 8.14 8.98 18.60
N ASP A 751 8.62 8.87 17.35
CA ASP A 751 9.61 9.81 16.79
C ASP A 751 9.04 11.24 16.75
N ALA A 752 7.80 11.42 16.28
CA ALA A 752 7.12 12.72 16.25
C ALA A 752 6.89 13.29 17.66
N LEU A 753 6.43 12.47 18.60
CA LEU A 753 6.21 12.87 20.00
C LEU A 753 7.53 13.27 20.68
N LEU A 754 8.64 12.57 20.41
CA LEU A 754 9.96 12.98 20.92
C LEU A 754 10.41 14.31 20.32
N GLU A 755 10.15 14.55 19.02
CA GLU A 755 10.42 15.84 18.39
C GLU A 755 9.62 16.97 19.06
N PHE A 756 8.32 16.79 19.29
CA PHE A 756 7.48 17.77 20.01
C PHE A 756 7.99 18.02 21.43
N GLN A 757 8.31 16.97 22.19
CA GLN A 757 8.88 17.12 23.52
C GLN A 757 10.21 17.89 23.49
N SER A 758 11.06 17.64 22.49
CA SER A 758 12.33 18.35 22.33
C SER A 758 12.16 19.85 22.04
N MET A 759 11.02 20.24 21.46
CA MET A 759 10.63 21.65 21.29
C MET A 759 10.10 22.27 22.58
N GLY A 760 9.79 21.44 23.59
CA GLY A 760 9.18 21.84 24.85
C GLY A 760 7.65 21.86 24.83
N ILE A 761 7.02 21.24 23.82
CA ILE A 761 5.56 21.09 23.72
C ILE A 761 5.10 20.00 24.68
N ARG A 762 3.97 20.22 25.36
CA ARG A 762 3.35 19.23 26.24
C ARG A 762 2.53 18.23 25.44
N LEU A 763 2.49 16.99 25.90
CA LEU A 763 1.81 15.90 25.20
C LEU A 763 0.81 15.21 26.12
N ALA A 764 -0.42 15.08 25.65
CA ALA A 764 -1.48 14.35 26.33
C ALA A 764 -1.96 13.17 25.49
N ILE A 765 -2.28 12.06 26.16
CA ILE A 765 -3.01 10.96 25.52
C ILE A 765 -4.50 11.11 25.76
N ASP A 766 -5.28 11.01 24.69
CA ASP A 766 -6.74 11.14 24.69
C ASP A 766 -7.45 9.80 24.47
N ASP A 767 -8.74 9.74 24.85
CA ASP A 767 -9.61 8.57 24.78
C ASP A 767 -9.05 7.29 25.46
N PHE A 768 -8.21 7.47 26.49
CA PHE A 768 -7.48 6.36 27.11
C PHE A 768 -8.43 5.37 27.81
N GLY A 769 -8.30 4.08 27.47
CA GLY A 769 -9.09 2.99 28.09
C GLY A 769 -10.16 2.38 27.17
N THR A 770 -10.34 2.93 25.97
CA THR A 770 -11.28 2.41 24.96
C THR A 770 -10.66 1.36 24.01
N GLY A 771 -9.32 1.14 24.08
CA GLY A 771 -8.54 0.29 23.16
C GLY A 771 -7.55 -0.71 23.79
N TYR A 772 -6.73 -1.35 22.94
CA TYR A 772 -5.72 -2.36 23.31
C TYR A 772 -4.39 -1.71 23.75
N SER A 773 -4.32 -1.27 25.00
CA SER A 773 -3.09 -0.65 25.52
C SER A 773 -2.02 -1.66 25.94
N SER A 774 -0.82 -1.53 25.37
CA SER A 774 0.41 -2.07 25.97
C SER A 774 0.96 -1.03 26.95
N LEU A 775 0.76 -1.23 28.26
CA LEU A 775 1.35 -0.41 29.33
C LEU A 775 2.87 -0.20 29.17
N ALA A 776 3.55 -1.17 28.58
CA ALA A 776 4.98 -1.09 28.28
C ALA A 776 5.31 -0.05 27.20
N TYR A 777 4.38 0.20 26.28
CA TYR A 777 4.50 1.21 25.24
C TYR A 777 4.25 2.61 25.79
N LEU A 778 3.17 2.77 26.56
CA LEU A 778 2.81 4.03 27.22
C LEU A 778 3.98 4.59 28.07
N LYS A 779 4.66 3.72 28.82
CA LYS A 779 5.83 4.11 29.64
C LYS A 779 7.01 4.67 28.82
N ARG A 780 7.12 4.36 27.54
CA ARG A 780 8.22 4.81 26.68
C ARG A 780 7.90 6.10 25.92
N LEU A 781 6.64 6.51 25.91
CA LEU A 781 6.21 7.72 25.23
C LEU A 781 6.46 8.93 26.13
N PRO A 782 6.87 10.07 25.54
CA PRO A 782 7.12 11.31 26.27
C PRO A 782 5.82 12.04 26.64
N LEU A 783 4.87 11.34 27.27
CA LEU A 783 3.56 11.91 27.64
C LEU A 783 3.65 12.63 29.00
N ASP A 784 3.00 13.78 29.08
CA ASP A 784 2.88 14.60 30.29
C ASP A 784 1.54 14.38 31.00
N ARG A 785 0.48 14.09 30.22
CA ARG A 785 -0.88 13.97 30.73
C ARG A 785 -1.63 12.79 30.17
N LEU A 786 -2.59 12.32 30.94
CA LEU A 786 -3.54 11.29 30.57
C LEU A 786 -4.97 11.80 30.76
N LYS A 787 -5.76 11.78 29.67
CA LYS A 787 -7.18 12.17 29.69
C LYS A 787 -8.08 10.95 29.89
N ILE A 788 -8.98 11.02 30.87
CA ILE A 788 -10.01 10.00 31.12
C ILE A 788 -11.21 10.33 30.24
N ASP A 789 -11.55 9.42 29.34
CA ASP A 789 -12.68 9.60 28.42
C ASP A 789 -14.00 9.83 29.17
N ARG A 790 -14.87 10.65 28.57
CA ARG A 790 -16.18 11.00 29.10
C ARG A 790 -17.05 9.78 29.40
N SER A 791 -16.96 8.68 28.64
CA SER A 791 -17.78 7.49 28.90
C SER A 791 -17.55 6.94 30.31
N PHE A 792 -16.29 6.89 30.78
CA PHE A 792 -15.94 6.41 32.12
C PHE A 792 -16.29 7.42 33.23
N VAL A 793 -16.34 8.71 32.92
CA VAL A 793 -16.74 9.76 33.88
C VAL A 793 -18.26 9.82 34.05
N MET A 794 -19.02 9.62 32.97
CA MET A 794 -20.48 9.64 33.01
C MET A 794 -21.06 8.54 33.91
N ASP A 795 -20.42 7.38 33.97
CA ASP A 795 -20.91 6.21 34.70
C ASP A 795 -20.60 6.25 36.22
N ILE A 796 -19.77 7.20 36.67
CA ILE A 796 -19.41 7.39 38.08
C ILE A 796 -20.67 7.57 38.93
N GLY A 797 -20.83 6.72 39.96
CA GLY A 797 -21.97 6.76 40.88
C GLY A 797 -23.23 6.04 40.40
N THR A 798 -23.23 5.43 39.20
CA THR A 798 -24.39 4.67 38.68
C THR A 798 -24.23 3.14 38.81
N ASN A 799 -23.00 2.60 38.74
CA ASN A 799 -22.67 1.18 38.87
C ASN A 799 -21.31 0.96 39.56
N ALA A 800 -21.23 0.02 40.52
CA ALA A 800 -20.00 -0.25 41.29
C ALA A 800 -18.82 -0.83 40.47
N GLY A 801 -19.06 -1.24 39.21
CA GLY A 801 -18.03 -1.76 38.30
C GLY A 801 -17.25 -0.68 37.55
N ASP A 802 -17.86 0.47 37.28
CA ASP A 802 -17.31 1.50 36.37
C ASP A 802 -16.45 2.52 37.12
N ASP A 803 -16.71 2.72 38.43
CA ASP A 803 -15.82 3.46 39.35
C ASP A 803 -14.39 2.86 39.41
N ILE A 804 -14.25 1.56 39.11
CA ILE A 804 -12.97 0.83 39.16
C ILE A 804 -12.05 1.29 38.04
N ILE A 805 -12.59 1.55 36.84
CA ILE A 805 -11.80 1.92 35.66
C ILE A 805 -11.21 3.31 35.85
N SER A 806 -12.03 4.30 36.19
CA SER A 806 -11.59 5.67 36.47
C SER A 806 -10.53 5.70 37.58
N ARG A 807 -10.71 4.91 38.66
CA ARG A 807 -9.72 4.78 39.74
C ARG A 807 -8.42 4.10 39.30
N ALA A 808 -8.51 3.07 38.46
CA ALA A 808 -7.33 2.40 37.92
C ALA A 808 -6.52 3.34 37.02
N ILE A 809 -7.20 4.14 36.19
CA ILE A 809 -6.57 5.12 35.30
C ILE A 809 -5.85 6.22 36.11
N ILE A 810 -6.50 6.79 37.12
CA ILE A 810 -5.88 7.80 38.00
C ILE A 810 -4.62 7.24 38.68
N ASN A 811 -4.71 6.03 39.25
CA ASN A 811 -3.56 5.39 39.90
C ASN A 811 -2.43 5.06 38.92
N LEU A 812 -2.77 4.66 37.69
CA LEU A 812 -1.79 4.40 36.64
C LEU A 812 -1.06 5.68 36.25
N SER A 813 -1.79 6.77 36.01
CA SER A 813 -1.24 8.07 35.65
C SER A 813 -0.25 8.55 36.72
N ASN A 814 -0.66 8.50 37.99
CA ASN A 814 0.18 8.83 39.14
C ASN A 814 1.45 7.95 39.22
N SER A 815 1.32 6.65 38.92
CA SER A 815 2.46 5.71 38.92
C SER A 815 3.45 5.97 37.77
N LEU A 816 2.99 6.57 36.68
CA LEU A 816 3.81 6.97 35.53
C LEU A 816 4.33 8.40 35.63
N GLY A 817 3.90 9.17 36.65
CA GLY A 817 4.28 10.56 36.85
C GLY A 817 3.65 11.51 35.83
N MET A 818 2.43 11.20 35.39
CA MET A 818 1.63 12.02 34.46
C MET A 818 0.49 12.71 35.22
N ASP A 819 0.10 13.91 34.80
CA ASP A 819 -1.10 14.57 35.34
C ASP A 819 -2.34 13.85 34.78
N THR A 820 -3.44 13.86 35.54
CA THR A 820 -4.71 13.27 35.09
C THR A 820 -5.76 14.35 34.81
N VAL A 821 -6.39 14.29 33.64
CA VAL A 821 -7.48 15.18 33.22
C VAL A 821 -8.76 14.37 33.06
N ALA A 822 -9.82 14.69 33.79
CA ALA A 822 -11.11 14.02 33.63
C ALA A 822 -12.05 14.81 32.71
N GLU A 823 -12.63 14.15 31.71
CA GLU A 823 -13.53 14.77 30.74
C GLU A 823 -15.00 14.51 31.02
N GLY A 824 -15.86 15.46 30.64
CA GLY A 824 -17.31 15.26 30.70
C GLY A 824 -17.88 15.25 32.11
N ILE A 825 -17.30 16.01 33.04
CA ILE A 825 -17.88 16.23 34.36
C ILE A 825 -19.18 17.06 34.22
N GLU A 826 -20.31 16.47 34.57
CA GLU A 826 -21.64 17.07 34.42
C GLU A 826 -22.34 17.35 35.76
N ASN A 827 -21.97 16.66 36.83
CA ASN A 827 -22.58 16.82 38.15
C ASN A 827 -21.55 16.83 39.29
N THR A 828 -22.00 17.27 40.46
CA THR A 828 -21.14 17.43 41.65
C THR A 828 -20.66 16.10 42.22
N ASP A 829 -21.44 15.01 42.08
CA ASP A 829 -21.05 13.69 42.59
C ASP A 829 -19.82 13.15 41.85
N GLN A 830 -19.77 13.32 40.53
CA GLN A 830 -18.61 13.02 39.69
C GLN A 830 -17.38 13.83 40.11
N LEU A 831 -17.57 15.13 40.32
CA LEU A 831 -16.51 16.04 40.78
C LEU A 831 -15.92 15.61 42.13
N GLU A 832 -16.77 15.33 43.12
CA GLU A 832 -16.34 14.90 44.45
C GLU A 832 -15.61 13.56 44.42
N PHE A 833 -16.09 12.60 43.61
CA PHE A 833 -15.42 11.34 43.39
C PHE A 833 -14.01 11.55 42.83
N LEU A 834 -13.89 12.30 41.72
CA LEU A 834 -12.62 12.54 41.05
C LEU A 834 -11.62 13.26 41.96
N ARG A 835 -12.08 14.27 42.71
CA ARG A 835 -11.25 14.97 43.70
C ARG A 835 -10.76 14.03 44.81
N ARG A 836 -11.64 13.15 45.32
CA ARG A 836 -11.28 12.18 46.37
C ARG A 836 -10.26 11.15 45.89
N GLU A 837 -10.38 10.68 44.66
CA GLU A 837 -9.46 9.69 44.08
C GLU A 837 -8.14 10.32 43.61
N GLY A 838 -7.99 11.64 43.69
CA GLY A 838 -6.74 12.34 43.40
C GLY A 838 -6.56 12.74 41.93
N CYS A 839 -7.67 12.95 41.19
CA CYS A 839 -7.62 13.57 39.87
C CYS A 839 -7.30 15.07 40.02
N GLU A 840 -6.36 15.57 39.23
CA GLU A 840 -5.82 16.92 39.38
C GLU A 840 -6.61 17.95 38.57
N ILE A 841 -6.97 17.61 37.33
CA ILE A 841 -7.59 18.53 36.37
C ILE A 841 -8.91 17.94 35.90
N GLY A 842 -9.90 18.79 35.62
CA GLY A 842 -11.11 18.35 34.96
C GLY A 842 -11.75 19.39 34.06
N GLN A 843 -12.54 18.88 33.12
CA GLN A 843 -13.33 19.66 32.18
C GLN A 843 -14.71 19.03 31.99
N GLY A 844 -15.72 19.86 31.74
CA GLY A 844 -17.08 19.37 31.58
C GLY A 844 -18.14 20.45 31.68
N TYR A 845 -19.39 20.06 31.42
CA TYR A 845 -20.53 20.99 31.38
C TYR A 845 -20.96 21.49 32.75
N LEU A 846 -20.50 20.86 33.83
CA LEU A 846 -20.64 21.39 35.18
C LEU A 846 -20.01 22.79 35.30
N PHE A 847 -18.85 22.99 34.67
CA PHE A 847 -18.12 24.27 34.71
C PHE A 847 -18.53 25.19 33.56
N SER A 848 -18.38 24.71 32.33
CA SER A 848 -18.73 25.46 31.14
C SER A 848 -18.83 24.55 29.92
N LYS A 849 -19.73 24.89 29.01
CA LYS A 849 -19.70 24.38 27.63
C LYS A 849 -18.57 25.06 26.85
N PRO A 850 -18.13 24.50 25.71
CA PRO A 850 -17.17 25.16 24.82
C PRO A 850 -17.62 26.56 24.41
N LEU A 851 -16.80 27.57 24.68
CA LEU A 851 -17.11 28.98 24.54
C LEU A 851 -16.39 29.63 23.35
N PRO A 852 -16.98 30.60 22.65
CA PRO A 852 -16.22 31.50 21.77
C PRO A 852 -15.14 32.27 22.53
N ALA A 853 -14.11 32.73 21.82
CA ALA A 853 -12.95 33.41 22.43
C ALA A 853 -13.31 34.55 23.40
N ASP A 854 -14.28 35.39 23.03
CA ASP A 854 -14.71 36.53 23.86
C ASP A 854 -15.38 36.09 25.16
N ALA A 855 -16.09 34.97 25.13
CA ALA A 855 -16.78 34.44 26.30
C ALA A 855 -15.82 33.74 27.28
N VAL A 856 -14.65 33.30 26.82
CA VAL A 856 -13.58 32.79 27.71
C VAL A 856 -13.06 33.90 28.61
N MET A 857 -12.86 35.11 28.07
CA MET A 857 -12.43 36.26 28.87
C MET A 857 -13.45 36.58 29.98
N ALA A 858 -14.74 36.60 29.62
CA ALA A 858 -15.82 36.78 30.60
C ALA A 858 -15.93 35.63 31.62
N PHE A 859 -15.48 34.42 31.27
CA PHE A 859 -15.38 33.30 32.21
C PHE A 859 -14.24 33.50 33.21
N MET A 860 -13.08 34.00 32.76
CA MET A 860 -11.93 34.31 33.62
C MET A 860 -12.18 35.46 34.61
N ASP A 861 -13.08 36.38 34.27
CA ASP A 861 -13.48 37.48 35.16
C ASP A 861 -14.41 37.05 36.31
N LYS A 862 -14.96 35.84 36.28
CA LYS A 862 -15.78 35.30 37.37
C LYS A 862 -14.89 34.76 38.49
N ASN A 863 -15.24 35.05 39.74
CA ASN A 863 -14.46 34.55 40.88
C ASN A 863 -14.53 33.01 40.96
N PRO A 864 -13.41 32.33 41.28
CA PRO A 864 -13.37 30.88 41.50
C PRO A 864 -14.34 30.38 42.59
N SER A 865 -14.76 31.26 43.51
CA SER A 865 -15.69 30.98 44.61
C SER A 865 -17.16 30.80 44.19
N ASP A 866 -17.52 31.06 42.94
CA ASP A 866 -18.90 30.89 42.46
C ASP A 866 -19.21 29.43 42.05
N TRP A 867 -18.23 28.52 42.15
CA TRP A 867 -18.32 27.11 41.74
C TRP A 867 -18.31 26.10 42.91
N SER A 868 -18.17 26.60 44.15
CA SER A 868 -18.38 25.84 45.39
C SER A 868 -19.81 25.96 45.87
#